data_AF-A0A0G0RPF1-F1
#
_entry.id   AF-A0A0G0RPF1-F1
#
_cell.length_a   1.000
_cell.length_b   1.000
_cell.length_c   1.000
_cell.angle_alpha   90.00
_cell.angle_beta   90.00
_cell.angle_gamma   90.00
#
_symmetry.space_group_name_H-M   'P 1'
#
loop_
_entity.id
_entity.type
_entity.pdbx_description
1 polymer ?
#
loop_
_entity_poly.entity_id
_entity_poly.type
_entity_poly.pdbx_seq_one_letter_code
_entity_poly.pdbx_strand_id
1 'polypeptide(L)'
;MDIVDAILKIVLAILILVGNFFVYIFYQKITWLTIAGVAISILFYKGSIRYKKSREGLLTFKLRQEFKKSCKQKEPSSVKVYLEQLYLPSWQSVLFVLIVGTILFFLAHITKFNILFGSLEYVDGNHYQNLIAIHAGIGAIIFALLIFIAESLRDDETKDRARVLLKESFLFPLTVIEIIGFFVFIWGNVNVWAILTPLIVASLTIASLWRLLLVLLSKSRFAKKRLQLLKDRVKRSIDSAISERFGNNILSQGLGEEKIELSYNPFSLDSKEEVTRHSFYADRVGIIIDIRLNKLDEFAKLVEQEANKNGFSFYKDKAKQEDTTASSDTAVAEANTTRFLLANRQFLHKKFRDEIDQADQALISIEKRVIKDPEVLKELTRLVKDIFVIKKQDNFSEEIKLEIDGLEDQFITAVEAKKLCKIKELVKTYISLSETFLESLNTYGGGYSYEQARRERGEIMGGWNEIRWLSESIREIYVKATQSHDQEIIGDVAYLPVAIAIRAIKAGDQYIYQEFLKFPSYLYWLALKEENKDVQAFMVDRSWRHLREMSDYYIEYQLKHKASDVDLIKKYRDFTIPIFVAFQNLLKTAFDKGDFDSFQAFLNKFLGLYHDFDPDKEHPNAEYLKQSLGWTQDSVEKGAISRKIEVQEEKEKAAKDIQLKKRQVIFGLSAWIFEKYRNTPSAGALVKFYNDIVNRLPNTLPELTELYVSSRQFETEHLWDWDNWEMIPDGGAHFIDFNSKLDRLYCITTLLVLKGMTEEAIDSITLPHSRDLAYLAEDRPNSNTLINMLDAIIGNSSQWGFILSQPAIEKISALKTLLTKAKIAQEKSEEEYLKTVKIDPDKLREFRNKVKDSFHESGYLRPVLKEFGIYKNLVSELPGTKIPLYGYNQIDEKAAFIKDWHVYYSGWGENYGQGMASSEDQLIFERMVDGAGIKKDVAKQDVISEIEKILNENKLKNPIVLQTLDHMYEYDQLRTSEAFISRYTRDCPKTNLDAMHGYMGILKIAGQNVPIINIFVRRGKLKNKVIITDLSSFGVLNQYSPIDKLEDAECQYDIFFIRVTDLNQDEQRRQKIITDNPFWLQEHEDGEGYLKQKALINLYQKFEFEIKNPKSAYSLNVGDLPATDDEEE
;
A
#
# COMPACT_ATOMS: atom_id res chain seq x y z
N MET A 1 -3.27 -16.08 -38.08
CA MET A 1 -1.83 -16.36 -38.22
C MET A 1 -1.48 -17.74 -37.65
N ASP A 2 -2.26 -18.24 -36.68
CA ASP A 2 -2.10 -19.54 -36.00
C ASP A 2 -2.25 -20.78 -36.87
N ILE A 3 -3.00 -20.71 -37.97
CA ILE A 3 -3.12 -21.83 -38.91
C ILE A 3 -1.78 -22.08 -39.62
N VAL A 4 -1.06 -21.02 -39.98
CA VAL A 4 0.25 -21.13 -40.63
C VAL A 4 1.30 -21.64 -39.64
N ASP A 5 1.26 -21.17 -38.38
CA ASP A 5 2.15 -21.67 -37.32
C ASP A 5 1.81 -23.12 -36.93
N ALA A 6 0.53 -23.51 -36.93
CA ALA A 6 0.11 -24.90 -36.77
C ALA A 6 0.58 -25.78 -37.93
N ILE A 7 0.48 -25.30 -39.18
CA ILE A 7 1.03 -26.00 -40.36
C ILE A 7 2.55 -26.12 -40.26
N LEU A 8 3.26 -25.07 -39.86
CA LEU A 8 4.72 -25.09 -39.69
C LEU A 8 5.15 -26.08 -38.59
N LYS A 9 4.39 -26.16 -37.49
CA LYS A 9 4.57 -27.12 -36.40
C LYS A 9 4.25 -28.55 -36.83
N ILE A 10 3.24 -28.74 -37.68
CA ILE A 10 2.94 -30.04 -38.31
C ILE A 10 4.09 -30.46 -39.21
N VAL A 11 4.62 -29.55 -40.05
CA VAL A 11 5.80 -29.80 -40.89
C VAL A 11 7.04 -30.11 -40.04
N LEU A 12 7.25 -29.41 -38.92
CA LEU A 12 8.35 -29.69 -38.00
C LEU A 12 8.18 -31.05 -37.29
N ALA A 13 6.95 -31.42 -36.91
CA ALA A 13 6.65 -32.75 -36.37
C ALA A 13 6.89 -33.86 -37.41
N ILE A 14 6.53 -33.61 -38.68
CA ILE A 14 6.84 -34.48 -39.81
C ILE A 14 8.36 -34.59 -39.99
N LEU A 15 9.11 -33.48 -39.92
CA LEU A 15 10.57 -33.49 -40.00
C LEU A 15 11.23 -34.20 -38.81
N ILE A 16 10.66 -34.12 -37.60
CA ILE A 16 11.12 -34.89 -36.43
C ILE A 16 10.80 -36.38 -36.60
N LEU A 17 9.64 -36.73 -37.16
CA LEU A 17 9.30 -38.10 -37.56
C LEU A 17 10.27 -38.64 -38.62
N VAL A 18 10.64 -37.82 -39.61
CA VAL A 18 11.65 -38.13 -40.63
C VAL A 18 13.08 -38.18 -40.05
N GLY A 19 13.39 -37.39 -39.02
CA GLY A 19 14.65 -37.46 -38.30
C GLY A 19 14.78 -38.72 -37.45
N ASN A 20 13.70 -39.11 -36.76
CA ASN A 20 13.60 -40.40 -36.07
C ASN A 20 13.66 -41.58 -37.05
N PHE A 21 13.16 -41.40 -38.27
CA PHE A 21 13.30 -42.36 -39.39
C PHE A 21 14.76 -42.63 -39.76
N PHE A 22 15.63 -41.61 -39.80
CA PHE A 22 17.07 -41.83 -40.06
C PHE A 22 17.80 -42.51 -38.90
N VAL A 23 17.39 -42.25 -37.65
CA VAL A 23 17.94 -42.92 -36.46
C VAL A 23 17.49 -44.39 -36.38
N TYR A 24 16.28 -44.69 -36.85
CA TYR A 24 15.71 -46.04 -36.87
C TYR A 24 16.30 -46.92 -37.99
N ILE A 25 16.51 -46.37 -39.19
CA ILE A 25 17.18 -47.08 -40.30
C ILE A 25 18.59 -47.52 -39.91
N PHE A 26 19.24 -46.82 -38.98
CA PHE A 26 20.60 -47.16 -38.53
C PHE A 26 20.69 -48.22 -37.43
N TYR A 27 19.59 -48.70 -36.83
CA TYR A 27 19.66 -49.59 -35.66
C TYR A 27 18.64 -50.76 -35.66
N GLN A 28 19.03 -51.87 -36.29
CA GLN A 28 18.37 -53.19 -36.25
C GLN A 28 18.56 -53.94 -34.91
N LYS A 29 18.39 -53.29 -33.76
CA LYS A 29 18.28 -53.97 -32.45
C LYS A 29 17.26 -53.27 -31.54
N ILE A 30 16.12 -53.93 -31.37
CA ILE A 30 14.98 -53.55 -30.51
C ILE A 30 15.39 -53.24 -29.06
N THR A 31 16.53 -53.75 -28.58
CA THR A 31 17.12 -53.40 -27.27
C THR A 31 17.57 -51.94 -27.14
N TRP A 32 17.91 -51.26 -28.23
CA TRP A 32 18.29 -49.85 -28.18
C TRP A 32 17.09 -48.90 -28.07
N LEU A 33 15.88 -49.32 -28.41
CA LEU A 33 14.67 -48.50 -28.24
C LEU A 33 14.19 -48.45 -26.79
N THR A 34 14.30 -49.54 -26.04
CA THR A 34 14.08 -49.55 -24.58
C THR A 34 15.20 -48.85 -23.83
N ILE A 35 16.47 -49.05 -24.25
CA ILE A 35 17.60 -48.29 -23.68
C ILE A 35 17.50 -46.81 -24.04
N ALA A 36 17.08 -46.43 -25.25
CA ALA A 36 16.83 -45.04 -25.64
C ALA A 36 15.62 -44.48 -24.92
N GLY A 37 14.54 -45.24 -24.72
CA GLY A 37 13.38 -44.82 -23.92
C GLY A 37 13.75 -44.59 -22.45
N VAL A 38 14.54 -45.47 -21.85
CA VAL A 38 15.07 -45.32 -20.49
C VAL A 38 16.11 -44.20 -20.42
N ALA A 39 16.99 -44.04 -21.42
CA ALA A 39 17.97 -42.97 -21.49
C ALA A 39 17.30 -41.61 -21.73
N ILE A 40 16.28 -41.52 -22.59
CA ILE A 40 15.42 -40.35 -22.78
C ILE A 40 14.69 -40.06 -21.49
N SER A 41 14.18 -41.06 -20.77
CA SER A 41 13.52 -40.88 -19.47
C SER A 41 14.49 -40.42 -18.38
N ILE A 42 15.73 -40.95 -18.35
CA ILE A 42 16.80 -40.54 -17.43
C ILE A 42 17.33 -39.15 -17.81
N LEU A 43 17.43 -38.82 -19.10
CA LEU A 43 17.79 -37.49 -19.61
C LEU A 43 16.65 -36.48 -19.38
N PHE A 44 15.39 -36.88 -19.48
CA PHE A 44 14.24 -36.08 -19.07
C PHE A 44 14.22 -35.91 -17.55
N TYR A 45 14.60 -36.93 -16.77
CA TYR A 45 14.64 -36.85 -15.31
C TYR A 45 15.78 -35.95 -14.84
N LYS A 46 17.03 -36.21 -15.28
CA LYS A 46 18.21 -35.36 -15.02
C LYS A 46 18.03 -33.96 -15.59
N GLY A 47 17.46 -33.85 -16.80
CA GLY A 47 17.04 -32.62 -17.43
C GLY A 47 16.01 -31.88 -16.58
N SER A 48 14.99 -32.56 -16.05
CA SER A 48 13.98 -31.94 -15.19
C SER A 48 14.56 -31.46 -13.85
N ILE A 49 15.54 -32.16 -13.28
CA ILE A 49 16.24 -31.73 -12.06
C ILE A 49 17.11 -30.49 -12.35
N ARG A 50 17.86 -30.49 -13.45
CA ARG A 50 18.69 -29.34 -13.87
C ARG A 50 17.81 -28.14 -14.28
N TYR A 51 16.69 -28.42 -14.92
CA TYR A 51 15.66 -27.46 -15.33
C TYR A 51 14.94 -26.88 -14.10
N LYS A 52 14.68 -27.68 -13.06
CA LYS A 52 14.08 -27.21 -11.80
C LYS A 52 15.02 -26.21 -11.11
N LYS A 53 16.32 -26.50 -11.04
CA LYS A 53 17.33 -25.62 -10.45
C LYS A 53 17.53 -24.32 -11.24
N SER A 54 17.40 -24.36 -12.57
CA SER A 54 17.46 -23.15 -13.43
C SER A 54 16.23 -22.24 -13.32
N ARG A 55 15.08 -22.74 -12.81
CA ARG A 55 13.83 -21.97 -12.72
C ARG A 55 13.60 -21.30 -11.37
N GLU A 56 14.40 -21.59 -10.35
CA GLU A 56 14.28 -20.98 -9.01
C GLU A 56 14.39 -19.45 -9.03
N GLY A 57 15.10 -18.89 -10.02
CA GLY A 57 15.21 -17.44 -10.23
C GLY A 57 14.07 -16.79 -11.02
N LEU A 58 13.12 -17.56 -11.58
CA LEU A 58 12.01 -17.00 -12.36
C LEU A 58 10.87 -16.54 -11.46
N LEU A 59 10.30 -15.38 -11.78
CA LEU A 59 9.11 -14.86 -11.10
C LEU A 59 7.95 -15.85 -11.19
N THR A 60 7.71 -16.48 -12.35
CA THR A 60 6.65 -17.49 -12.50
C THR A 60 6.83 -18.72 -11.61
N PHE A 61 8.07 -19.06 -11.24
CA PHE A 61 8.33 -20.16 -10.32
C PHE A 61 7.99 -19.79 -8.88
N LYS A 62 8.39 -18.61 -8.42
CA LYS A 62 7.99 -18.07 -7.10
C LYS A 62 6.48 -17.92 -7.01
N LEU A 63 5.85 -17.41 -8.07
CA LEU A 63 4.39 -17.33 -8.19
C LEU A 63 3.70 -18.68 -7.98
N ARG A 64 4.19 -19.76 -8.61
CA ARG A 64 3.66 -21.12 -8.41
C ARG A 64 3.84 -21.62 -6.99
N GLN A 65 4.93 -21.25 -6.31
CA GLN A 65 5.12 -21.61 -4.90
C GLN A 65 4.12 -20.88 -4.01
N GLU A 66 3.90 -19.59 -4.24
CA GLU A 66 2.89 -18.81 -3.50
C GLU A 66 1.48 -19.32 -3.76
N PHE A 67 1.10 -19.62 -5.02
CA PHE A 67 -0.19 -20.24 -5.29
C PHE A 67 -0.39 -21.58 -4.57
N LYS A 68 0.66 -22.39 -4.45
CA LYS A 68 0.58 -23.64 -3.68
C LYS A 68 0.39 -23.42 -2.18
N LYS A 69 0.85 -22.29 -1.63
CA LYS A 69 0.62 -21.92 -0.23
C LYS A 69 -0.79 -21.35 -0.03
N SER A 70 -1.28 -20.54 -0.98
CA SER A 70 -2.54 -19.80 -0.84
C SER A 70 -3.78 -20.58 -1.28
N CYS A 71 -3.69 -21.52 -2.23
CA CYS A 71 -4.84 -22.30 -2.68
C CYS A 71 -5.25 -23.38 -1.66
N LYS A 72 -6.47 -23.26 -1.14
CA LYS A 72 -7.08 -24.27 -0.24
C LYS A 72 -7.52 -25.55 -0.97
N GLN A 73 -7.70 -25.50 -2.29
CA GLN A 73 -8.13 -26.66 -3.08
C GLN A 73 -6.96 -27.48 -3.61
N LYS A 74 -7.09 -28.81 -3.58
CA LYS A 74 -6.17 -29.72 -4.28
C LYS A 74 -6.22 -29.36 -5.77
N GLU A 75 -5.06 -29.02 -6.35
CA GLU A 75 -4.94 -28.83 -7.80
C GLU A 75 -5.62 -30.02 -8.50
N PRO A 76 -6.56 -29.77 -9.44
CA PRO A 76 -7.10 -30.85 -10.25
C PRO A 76 -5.93 -31.62 -10.86
N SER A 77 -6.01 -32.95 -10.88
CA SER A 77 -4.92 -33.77 -11.40
C SER A 77 -4.53 -33.22 -12.78
N SER A 78 -3.24 -32.94 -12.96
CA SER A 78 -2.73 -32.27 -14.17
C SER A 78 -3.24 -32.95 -15.44
N VAL A 79 -3.38 -34.28 -15.41
CA VAL A 79 -3.96 -35.12 -16.45
C VAL A 79 -5.36 -34.70 -16.86
N LYS A 80 -6.27 -34.39 -15.91
CA LYS A 80 -7.64 -33.99 -16.24
C LYS A 80 -7.68 -32.66 -16.98
N VAL A 81 -6.91 -31.67 -16.50
CA VAL A 81 -6.79 -30.36 -17.16
C VAL A 81 -6.18 -30.51 -18.56
N TYR A 82 -5.17 -31.36 -18.71
CA TYR A 82 -4.58 -31.65 -20.03
C TYR A 82 -5.59 -32.33 -20.98
N LEU A 83 -6.35 -33.32 -20.51
CA LEU A 83 -7.37 -34.00 -21.31
C LEU A 83 -8.47 -33.03 -21.77
N GLU A 84 -8.89 -32.11 -20.90
CA GLU A 84 -9.87 -31.07 -21.22
C GLU A 84 -9.34 -30.02 -22.22
N GLN A 85 -8.02 -29.92 -22.39
CA GLN A 85 -7.39 -29.00 -23.35
C GLN A 85 -6.99 -29.66 -24.68
N LEU A 86 -7.13 -30.99 -24.81
CA LEU A 86 -6.70 -31.71 -26.03
C LEU A 86 -7.39 -31.26 -27.31
N TYR A 87 -8.59 -30.67 -27.22
CA TYR A 87 -9.30 -30.15 -28.38
C TYR A 87 -8.64 -28.90 -28.97
N LEU A 88 -7.81 -28.18 -28.20
CA LEU A 88 -7.10 -27.00 -28.70
C LEU A 88 -5.85 -27.43 -29.47
N PRO A 89 -5.57 -26.82 -30.64
CA PRO A 89 -4.34 -27.05 -31.39
C PRO A 89 -3.14 -26.51 -30.62
N SER A 90 -2.52 -27.36 -29.80
CA SER A 90 -1.32 -27.03 -29.01
C SER A 90 -0.24 -28.10 -29.17
N TRP A 91 1.03 -27.72 -28.98
CA TRP A 91 2.13 -28.68 -28.99
C TRP A 91 1.94 -29.81 -27.97
N GLN A 92 1.34 -29.50 -26.82
CA GLN A 92 1.05 -30.50 -25.79
C GLN A 92 -0.02 -31.49 -26.25
N SER A 93 -1.08 -31.01 -26.90
CA SER A 93 -2.12 -31.86 -27.49
C SER A 93 -1.54 -32.76 -28.57
N VAL A 94 -0.71 -32.20 -29.46
CA VAL A 94 -0.01 -32.95 -30.51
C VAL A 94 0.93 -33.99 -29.90
N LEU A 95 1.73 -33.63 -28.89
CA LEU A 95 2.66 -34.56 -28.23
C LEU A 95 1.92 -35.70 -27.53
N PHE A 96 0.81 -35.42 -26.83
CA PHE A 96 0.01 -36.46 -26.20
C PHE A 96 -0.55 -37.44 -27.24
N VAL A 97 -1.11 -36.91 -28.33
CA VAL A 97 -1.62 -37.72 -29.43
C VAL A 97 -0.49 -38.50 -30.13
N LEU A 98 0.69 -37.91 -30.28
CA LEU A 98 1.88 -38.58 -30.81
C LEU A 98 2.34 -39.72 -29.90
N ILE A 99 2.32 -39.55 -28.58
CA ILE A 99 2.67 -40.63 -27.63
C ILE A 99 1.70 -41.80 -27.80
N VAL A 100 0.40 -41.54 -27.83
CA VAL A 100 -0.62 -42.57 -28.06
C VAL A 100 -0.43 -43.24 -29.42
N GLY A 101 -0.23 -42.45 -30.47
CA GLY A 101 0.03 -42.97 -31.82
C GLY A 101 1.32 -43.78 -31.92
N THR A 102 2.38 -43.40 -31.20
CA THR A 102 3.64 -44.14 -31.15
C THR A 102 3.47 -45.48 -30.43
N ILE A 103 2.64 -45.53 -29.37
CA ILE A 103 2.29 -46.79 -28.70
C ILE A 103 1.54 -47.72 -29.67
N LEU A 104 0.56 -47.20 -30.41
CA LEU A 104 -0.17 -47.98 -31.41
C LEU A 104 0.75 -48.44 -32.55
N PHE A 105 1.62 -47.56 -33.03
CA PHE A 105 2.65 -47.89 -34.02
C PHE A 105 3.54 -49.04 -33.54
N PHE A 106 4.04 -48.95 -32.30
CA PHE A 106 4.88 -49.99 -31.71
C PHE A 106 4.15 -51.31 -31.58
N LEU A 107 2.90 -51.31 -31.09
CA LEU A 107 2.07 -52.52 -31.00
C LEU A 107 1.83 -53.16 -32.36
N ALA A 108 1.58 -52.36 -33.40
CA ALA A 108 1.34 -52.84 -34.77
C ALA A 108 2.57 -53.45 -35.46
N HIS A 109 3.79 -53.11 -35.01
CA HIS A 109 5.05 -53.55 -35.65
C HIS A 109 5.91 -54.46 -34.75
N ILE A 110 5.47 -54.74 -33.51
CA ILE A 110 6.21 -55.61 -32.60
C ILE A 110 6.07 -57.08 -33.02
N THR A 111 7.19 -57.72 -33.31
CA THR A 111 7.20 -59.08 -33.91
C THR A 111 7.93 -60.10 -33.06
N LYS A 112 8.65 -59.68 -32.00
CA LYS A 112 9.51 -60.53 -31.15
C LYS A 112 9.19 -60.45 -29.65
N PHE A 113 7.96 -60.14 -29.27
CA PHE A 113 7.55 -60.19 -27.85
C PHE A 113 7.09 -61.61 -27.47
N ASN A 114 7.98 -62.59 -27.64
CA ASN A 114 7.69 -64.03 -27.51
C ASN A 114 7.37 -64.51 -26.08
N ILE A 115 7.43 -63.65 -25.06
CA ILE A 115 7.39 -64.08 -23.65
C ILE A 115 5.96 -64.10 -23.07
N LEU A 116 4.98 -63.43 -23.70
CA LEU A 116 3.62 -63.30 -23.12
C LEU A 116 2.43 -63.63 -24.05
N PHE A 117 2.57 -63.57 -25.39
CA PHE A 117 1.39 -63.63 -26.28
C PHE A 117 1.53 -64.52 -27.54
N GLY A 118 2.57 -65.34 -27.67
CA GLY A 118 2.80 -66.16 -28.87
C GLY A 118 3.26 -65.35 -30.09
N SER A 119 3.69 -66.02 -31.16
CA SER A 119 4.12 -65.37 -32.40
C SER A 119 2.94 -64.69 -33.08
N LEU A 120 2.95 -63.36 -33.14
CA LEU A 120 1.93 -62.58 -33.86
C LEU A 120 2.15 -62.73 -35.37
N GLU A 121 1.16 -63.28 -36.07
CA GLU A 121 1.17 -63.36 -37.53
C GLU A 121 1.05 -61.97 -38.16
N TYR A 122 1.77 -61.78 -39.27
CA TYR A 122 1.57 -60.60 -40.12
C TYR A 122 0.25 -60.70 -40.87
N VAL A 123 -0.42 -59.58 -41.03
CA VAL A 123 -1.63 -59.49 -41.85
C VAL A 123 -1.25 -59.74 -43.30
N ASP A 124 -2.00 -60.59 -44.01
CA ASP A 124 -1.72 -60.85 -45.41
C ASP A 124 -1.88 -59.59 -46.28
N GLY A 125 -1.27 -59.59 -47.47
CA GLY A 125 -1.24 -58.40 -48.34
C GLY A 125 -2.62 -57.86 -48.74
N ASN A 126 -3.63 -58.73 -48.87
CA ASN A 126 -4.99 -58.34 -49.25
C ASN A 126 -5.73 -57.68 -48.07
N HIS A 127 -5.64 -58.27 -46.88
CA HIS A 127 -6.22 -57.72 -45.66
C HIS A 127 -5.57 -56.39 -45.28
N TYR A 128 -4.27 -56.25 -45.50
CA TYR A 128 -3.56 -55.00 -45.28
C TYR A 128 -4.03 -53.87 -46.22
N GLN A 129 -4.22 -54.15 -47.53
CA GLN A 129 -4.80 -53.17 -48.46
C GLN A 129 -6.23 -52.76 -48.08
N ASN A 130 -7.04 -53.73 -47.63
CA ASN A 130 -8.40 -53.44 -47.13
C ASN A 130 -8.38 -52.54 -45.89
N LEU A 131 -7.44 -52.74 -44.95
CA LEU A 131 -7.30 -51.88 -43.77
C LEU A 131 -6.93 -50.45 -44.16
N ILE A 132 -6.04 -50.25 -45.13
CA ILE A 132 -5.70 -48.92 -45.66
C ILE A 132 -6.93 -48.26 -46.26
N ALA A 133 -7.71 -48.99 -47.08
CA ALA A 133 -8.91 -48.45 -47.72
C ALA A 133 -9.98 -48.05 -46.68
N ILE A 134 -10.20 -48.88 -45.65
CA ILE A 134 -11.12 -48.57 -44.55
C ILE A 134 -10.65 -47.32 -43.79
N HIS A 135 -9.36 -47.25 -43.47
CA HIS A 135 -8.76 -46.12 -42.76
C HIS A 135 -8.91 -44.82 -43.57
N ALA A 136 -8.58 -44.85 -44.87
CA ALA A 136 -8.77 -43.71 -45.77
C ALA A 136 -10.24 -43.24 -45.86
N GLY A 137 -11.20 -44.18 -45.86
CA GLY A 137 -12.63 -43.86 -45.81
C GLY A 137 -13.04 -43.15 -44.52
N ILE A 138 -12.48 -43.56 -43.36
CA ILE A 138 -12.69 -42.88 -42.07
C ILE A 138 -12.06 -41.47 -42.12
N GLY A 139 -10.85 -41.35 -42.64
CA GLY A 139 -10.17 -40.06 -42.82
C GLY A 139 -10.99 -39.08 -43.65
N ALA A 140 -11.59 -39.53 -44.76
CA ALA A 140 -12.46 -38.69 -45.59
C ALA A 140 -13.65 -38.11 -44.80
N ILE A 141 -14.27 -38.90 -43.92
CA ILE A 141 -15.36 -38.44 -43.04
C ILE A 141 -14.85 -37.40 -42.03
N ILE A 142 -13.70 -37.63 -41.40
CA ILE A 142 -13.10 -36.70 -40.44
C ILE A 142 -12.81 -35.35 -41.12
N PHE A 143 -12.19 -35.34 -42.30
CA PHE A 143 -11.90 -34.11 -43.03
C PHE A 143 -13.16 -33.39 -43.50
N ALA A 144 -14.21 -34.11 -43.91
CA ALA A 144 -15.49 -33.50 -44.25
C ALA A 144 -16.11 -32.77 -43.04
N LEU A 145 -16.03 -33.36 -41.84
CA LEU A 145 -16.46 -32.71 -40.60
C LEU A 145 -15.58 -31.50 -40.24
N LEU A 146 -14.27 -31.58 -40.50
CA LEU A 146 -13.35 -30.47 -40.27
C LEU A 146 -13.68 -29.28 -41.17
N ILE A 147 -13.94 -29.53 -42.46
CA ILE A 147 -14.36 -28.50 -43.42
C ILE A 147 -15.69 -27.89 -43.00
N PHE A 148 -16.66 -28.71 -42.56
CA PHE A 148 -17.93 -28.20 -42.05
C PHE A 148 -17.76 -27.25 -40.86
N ILE A 149 -16.90 -27.59 -39.89
CA ILE A 149 -16.60 -26.71 -38.76
C ILE A 149 -15.82 -25.47 -39.22
N ALA A 150 -14.85 -25.62 -40.14
CA ALA A 150 -14.06 -24.51 -40.66
C ALA A 150 -14.91 -23.49 -41.43
N GLU A 151 -15.90 -23.93 -42.21
CA GLU A 151 -16.83 -23.03 -42.90
C GLU A 151 -17.67 -22.25 -41.88
N SER A 152 -18.06 -22.88 -40.77
CA SER A 152 -18.73 -22.16 -39.66
C SER A 152 -17.82 -21.21 -38.86
N LEU A 153 -16.50 -21.23 -39.05
CA LEU A 153 -15.59 -20.22 -38.48
C LEU A 153 -15.48 -18.96 -39.34
N ARG A 154 -15.88 -19.06 -40.62
CA ARG A 154 -15.73 -17.98 -41.59
C ARG A 154 -16.75 -16.85 -41.38
N ASP A 155 -17.91 -17.19 -40.84
CA ASP A 155 -18.96 -16.23 -40.53
C ASP A 155 -18.86 -15.77 -39.06
N ASP A 156 -18.63 -14.46 -38.87
CA ASP A 156 -18.38 -13.84 -37.57
C ASP A 156 -19.52 -14.07 -36.57
N GLU A 157 -20.77 -14.15 -37.05
CA GLU A 157 -21.94 -14.45 -36.21
C GLU A 157 -21.95 -15.90 -35.70
N THR A 158 -21.21 -16.80 -36.33
CA THR A 158 -21.19 -18.24 -36.02
C THR A 158 -19.88 -18.76 -35.44
N LYS A 159 -18.90 -17.88 -35.18
CA LYS A 159 -17.62 -18.25 -34.54
C LYS A 159 -17.80 -19.01 -33.22
N ASP A 160 -18.73 -18.57 -32.37
CA ASP A 160 -19.06 -19.26 -31.12
C ASP A 160 -19.62 -20.66 -31.37
N ARG A 161 -20.40 -20.82 -32.43
CA ARG A 161 -20.93 -22.12 -32.84
C ARG A 161 -19.82 -23.06 -33.22
N ALA A 162 -18.91 -22.62 -34.06
CA ALA A 162 -17.78 -23.44 -34.46
C ALA A 162 -16.87 -23.83 -33.29
N ARG A 163 -16.57 -22.90 -32.38
CA ARG A 163 -15.73 -23.17 -31.19
C ARG A 163 -16.36 -24.22 -30.27
N VAL A 164 -17.68 -24.11 -30.02
CA VAL A 164 -18.42 -25.11 -29.25
C VAL A 164 -18.38 -26.48 -29.92
N LEU A 165 -18.59 -26.51 -31.25
CA LEU A 165 -18.55 -27.76 -32.01
C LEU A 165 -17.16 -28.40 -31.96
N LEU A 166 -16.09 -27.62 -32.11
CA LEU A 166 -14.71 -28.09 -32.08
C LEU A 166 -14.33 -28.67 -30.70
N LYS A 167 -14.77 -28.02 -29.61
CA LYS A 167 -14.56 -28.50 -28.24
C LYS A 167 -15.29 -29.80 -27.95
N GLU A 168 -16.56 -29.90 -28.29
CA GLU A 168 -17.38 -31.08 -27.94
C GLU A 168 -17.08 -32.30 -28.82
N SER A 169 -16.70 -32.06 -30.08
CA SER A 169 -16.40 -33.13 -31.04
C SER A 169 -15.00 -33.73 -30.88
N PHE A 170 -14.05 -33.05 -30.20
CA PHE A 170 -12.64 -33.46 -30.16
C PHE A 170 -12.06 -33.71 -31.57
N LEU A 171 -12.51 -32.92 -32.55
CA LEU A 171 -12.19 -33.17 -33.95
C LEU A 171 -10.70 -32.96 -34.26
N PHE A 172 -10.07 -32.01 -33.58
CA PHE A 172 -8.63 -31.75 -33.73
C PHE A 172 -7.77 -32.98 -33.35
N PRO A 173 -7.81 -33.51 -32.11
CA PRO A 173 -7.01 -34.68 -31.77
C PRO A 173 -7.38 -35.91 -32.60
N LEU A 174 -8.66 -36.05 -32.98
CA LEU A 174 -9.09 -37.11 -33.90
C LEU A 174 -8.40 -37.02 -35.27
N THR A 175 -8.30 -35.82 -35.84
CA THR A 175 -7.61 -35.57 -37.12
C THR A 175 -6.11 -35.88 -37.00
N VAL A 176 -5.47 -35.51 -35.89
CA VAL A 176 -4.05 -35.82 -35.66
C VAL A 176 -3.83 -37.34 -35.50
N ILE A 177 -4.71 -38.04 -34.77
CA ILE A 177 -4.66 -39.50 -34.64
C ILE A 177 -4.84 -40.17 -36.01
N GLU A 178 -5.76 -39.69 -36.84
CA GLU A 178 -6.00 -40.22 -38.18
C GLU A 178 -4.75 -40.12 -39.07
N ILE A 179 -4.09 -38.96 -39.06
CA ILE A 179 -2.84 -38.73 -39.79
C ILE A 179 -1.75 -39.69 -39.28
N ILE A 180 -1.60 -39.87 -37.97
CA ILE A 180 -0.62 -40.79 -37.40
C ILE A 180 -0.96 -42.25 -37.72
N GLY A 181 -2.24 -42.64 -37.65
CA GLY A 181 -2.73 -43.97 -38.00
C GLY A 181 -2.40 -44.31 -39.45
N PHE A 182 -2.49 -43.35 -40.36
CA PHE A 182 -2.08 -43.53 -41.74
C PHE A 182 -0.58 -43.85 -41.86
N PHE A 183 0.28 -43.20 -41.07
CA PHE A 183 1.71 -43.53 -41.00
C PHE A 183 2.00 -44.91 -40.42
N VAL A 184 1.14 -45.45 -39.52
CA VAL A 184 1.25 -46.84 -39.06
C VAL A 184 1.14 -47.81 -40.22
N PHE A 185 0.23 -47.54 -41.17
CA PHE A 185 0.10 -48.41 -42.32
C PHE A 185 1.25 -48.22 -43.31
N ILE A 186 1.67 -47.00 -43.63
CA ILE A 186 2.75 -46.76 -44.63
C ILE A 186 4.07 -47.50 -44.31
N TRP A 187 4.38 -47.76 -43.03
CA TRP A 187 5.72 -48.17 -42.58
C TRP A 187 6.04 -49.68 -42.76
N GLY A 188 5.18 -50.47 -43.41
CA GLY A 188 5.52 -51.83 -43.86
C GLY A 188 4.58 -52.92 -43.33
N ASN A 189 5.10 -54.15 -43.19
CA ASN A 189 4.29 -55.29 -42.74
C ASN A 189 3.85 -55.08 -41.29
N VAL A 190 2.55 -55.04 -41.09
CA VAL A 190 1.92 -54.89 -39.78
C VAL A 190 1.36 -56.22 -39.28
N ASN A 191 1.35 -56.40 -37.96
CA ASN A 191 0.72 -57.56 -37.32
C ASN A 191 -0.79 -57.34 -37.09
N VAL A 192 -1.48 -58.35 -36.57
CA VAL A 192 -2.94 -58.31 -36.31
C VAL A 192 -3.39 -57.12 -35.44
N TRP A 193 -2.52 -56.55 -34.59
CA TRP A 193 -2.86 -55.40 -33.75
C TRP A 193 -3.07 -54.11 -34.55
N ALA A 194 -2.61 -54.04 -35.80
CA ALA A 194 -2.90 -52.89 -36.67
C ALA A 194 -4.39 -52.70 -36.92
N ILE A 195 -5.20 -53.76 -36.82
CA ILE A 195 -6.68 -53.70 -36.89
C ILE A 195 -7.25 -52.79 -35.79
N LEU A 196 -6.61 -52.72 -34.62
CA LEU A 196 -7.06 -51.83 -33.55
C LEU A 196 -6.99 -50.36 -33.95
N THR A 197 -6.06 -49.97 -34.82
CA THR A 197 -5.88 -48.55 -35.17
C THR A 197 -7.11 -48.00 -35.91
N PRO A 198 -7.57 -48.57 -37.05
CA PRO A 198 -8.80 -48.15 -37.71
C PRO A 198 -10.03 -48.34 -36.82
N LEU A 199 -10.09 -49.39 -36.00
CA LEU A 199 -11.22 -49.62 -35.11
C LEU A 199 -11.35 -48.51 -34.04
N ILE A 200 -10.24 -48.11 -33.42
CA ILE A 200 -10.19 -47.00 -32.46
C ILE A 200 -10.57 -45.69 -33.16
N VAL A 201 -10.00 -45.40 -34.33
CA VAL A 201 -10.29 -44.14 -35.04
C VAL A 201 -11.73 -44.10 -35.53
N ALA A 202 -12.27 -45.19 -36.09
CA ALA A 202 -13.68 -45.32 -36.44
C ALA A 202 -14.60 -45.07 -35.23
N SER A 203 -14.31 -45.73 -34.09
CA SER A 203 -15.11 -45.56 -32.87
C SER A 203 -15.10 -44.12 -32.37
N LEU A 204 -13.93 -43.49 -32.36
CA LEU A 204 -13.79 -42.09 -31.97
C LEU A 204 -14.48 -41.15 -32.96
N THR A 205 -14.46 -41.45 -34.26
CA THR A 205 -15.15 -40.69 -35.30
C THR A 205 -16.67 -40.76 -35.14
N ILE A 206 -17.22 -41.95 -34.89
CA ILE A 206 -18.63 -42.13 -34.59
C ILE A 206 -19.01 -41.37 -33.31
N ALA A 207 -18.20 -41.47 -32.26
CA ALA A 207 -18.43 -40.73 -31.02
C ALA A 207 -18.37 -39.20 -31.23
N SER A 208 -17.43 -38.72 -32.03
CA SER A 208 -17.27 -37.31 -32.40
C SER A 208 -18.49 -36.79 -33.16
N LEU A 209 -18.92 -37.52 -34.20
CA LEU A 209 -20.10 -37.21 -35.00
C LEU A 209 -21.38 -37.21 -34.15
N TRP A 210 -21.56 -38.22 -33.31
CA TRP A 210 -22.70 -38.33 -32.38
C TRP A 210 -22.77 -37.11 -31.46
N ARG A 211 -21.66 -36.70 -30.86
CA ARG A 211 -21.60 -35.51 -30.00
C ARG A 211 -21.91 -34.23 -30.77
N LEU A 212 -21.37 -34.08 -31.97
CA LEU A 212 -21.61 -32.94 -32.84
C LEU A 212 -23.09 -32.81 -33.20
N LEU A 213 -23.72 -33.92 -33.63
CA LEU A 213 -25.16 -33.97 -33.93
C LEU A 213 -26.01 -33.64 -32.71
N LEU A 214 -25.69 -34.19 -31.54
CA LEU A 214 -26.40 -33.90 -30.30
C LEU A 214 -26.35 -32.42 -29.90
N VAL A 215 -25.25 -31.73 -30.19
CA VAL A 215 -25.11 -30.28 -29.93
C VAL A 215 -25.87 -29.47 -30.98
N LEU A 216 -25.77 -29.82 -32.26
CA LEU A 216 -26.45 -29.12 -33.36
C LEU A 216 -27.97 -29.23 -33.29
N LEU A 217 -28.49 -30.41 -32.94
CA LEU A 217 -29.93 -30.67 -32.92
C LEU A 217 -30.62 -30.10 -31.67
N SER A 218 -29.88 -29.71 -30.63
CA SER A 218 -30.45 -29.22 -29.39
C SER A 218 -29.98 -27.79 -29.08
N LYS A 219 -30.87 -26.81 -29.36
CA LYS A 219 -30.64 -25.39 -29.02
C LYS A 219 -30.26 -25.19 -27.54
N SER A 220 -30.91 -25.93 -26.64
CA SER A 220 -30.61 -25.88 -25.20
C SER A 220 -29.20 -26.41 -24.87
N ARG A 221 -28.78 -27.54 -25.46
CA ARG A 221 -27.43 -28.07 -25.25
C ARG A 221 -26.39 -27.13 -25.83
N PHE A 222 -26.62 -26.60 -27.02
CA PHE A 222 -25.74 -25.62 -27.64
C PHE A 222 -25.55 -24.39 -26.74
N ALA A 223 -26.64 -23.78 -26.26
CA ALA A 223 -26.57 -22.62 -25.36
C ALA A 223 -25.81 -22.95 -24.06
N LYS A 224 -26.06 -24.13 -23.45
CA LYS A 224 -25.33 -24.58 -22.26
C LYS A 224 -23.84 -24.75 -22.52
N LYS A 225 -23.45 -25.30 -23.67
CA LYS A 225 -22.05 -25.51 -24.04
C LYS A 225 -21.34 -24.22 -24.45
N ARG A 226 -22.04 -23.29 -25.10
CA ARG A 226 -21.56 -21.92 -25.34
C ARG A 226 -21.26 -21.20 -24.03
N LEU A 227 -22.21 -21.23 -23.08
CA LEU A 227 -22.00 -20.65 -21.75
C LEU A 227 -20.82 -21.31 -21.03
N GLN A 228 -20.70 -22.64 -21.07
CA GLN A 228 -19.57 -23.35 -20.46
C GLN A 228 -18.22 -22.95 -21.09
N LEU A 229 -18.16 -22.80 -22.41
CA LEU A 229 -16.96 -22.33 -23.10
C LEU A 229 -16.58 -20.92 -22.62
N LEU A 230 -17.55 -20.01 -22.57
CA LEU A 230 -17.33 -18.65 -22.13
C LEU A 230 -16.87 -18.58 -20.66
N LYS A 231 -17.48 -19.37 -19.77
CA LYS A 231 -17.04 -19.51 -18.37
C LYS A 231 -15.59 -19.96 -18.27
N ASP A 232 -15.20 -20.99 -19.04
CA ASP A 232 -13.82 -21.49 -19.03
C ASP A 232 -12.84 -20.43 -19.53
N ARG A 233 -13.26 -19.58 -20.47
CA ARG A 233 -12.44 -18.46 -20.97
C ARG A 233 -12.32 -17.35 -19.93
N VAL A 234 -13.43 -16.88 -19.35
CA VAL A 234 -13.43 -15.87 -18.28
C VAL A 234 -12.57 -16.34 -17.12
N LYS A 235 -12.69 -17.61 -16.70
CA LYS A 235 -11.84 -18.21 -15.67
C LYS A 235 -10.35 -18.12 -16.02
N ARG A 236 -9.95 -18.41 -17.26
CA ARG A 236 -8.56 -18.25 -17.71
C ARG A 236 -8.10 -16.79 -17.68
N SER A 237 -8.99 -15.84 -17.97
CA SER A 237 -8.70 -14.40 -17.88
C SER A 237 -8.37 -14.02 -16.45
N ILE A 238 -9.26 -14.41 -15.54
CA ILE A 238 -9.12 -14.17 -14.11
C ILE A 238 -7.86 -14.83 -13.58
N ASP A 239 -7.60 -16.10 -13.91
CA ASP A 239 -6.38 -16.79 -13.50
C ASP A 239 -5.12 -16.06 -14.01
N SER A 240 -5.18 -15.45 -15.20
CA SER A 240 -4.09 -14.63 -15.77
C SER A 240 -3.93 -13.32 -15.01
N ALA A 241 -5.01 -12.59 -14.73
CA ALA A 241 -5.00 -11.34 -13.97
C ALA A 241 -4.60 -11.54 -12.50
N ILE A 242 -5.03 -12.64 -11.86
CA ILE A 242 -4.54 -13.06 -10.54
C ILE A 242 -3.03 -13.32 -10.62
N SER A 243 -2.57 -14.05 -11.64
CA SER A 243 -1.14 -14.32 -11.83
C SER A 243 -0.32 -13.06 -12.01
N GLU A 244 -0.85 -12.09 -12.76
CA GLU A 244 -0.26 -10.76 -12.94
C GLU A 244 -0.11 -10.04 -11.60
N ARG A 245 -1.20 -9.91 -10.83
CA ARG A 245 -1.23 -9.22 -9.54
C ARG A 245 -0.30 -9.85 -8.51
N PHE A 246 -0.37 -11.18 -8.33
CA PHE A 246 0.54 -11.88 -7.44
C PHE A 246 2.00 -11.78 -7.92
N GLY A 247 2.23 -11.87 -9.23
CA GLY A 247 3.57 -11.69 -9.81
C GLY A 247 4.13 -10.31 -9.54
N ASN A 248 3.32 -9.26 -9.73
CA ASN A 248 3.69 -7.88 -9.49
C ASN A 248 3.88 -7.59 -8.00
N ASN A 249 3.09 -8.19 -7.12
CA ASN A 249 3.29 -8.09 -5.67
C ASN A 249 4.61 -8.77 -5.24
N ILE A 250 4.91 -9.96 -5.75
CA ILE A 250 6.18 -10.65 -5.47
C ILE A 250 7.37 -9.84 -6.01
N LEU A 251 7.22 -9.26 -7.21
CA LEU A 251 8.22 -8.38 -7.80
C LEU A 251 8.45 -7.14 -6.93
N SER A 252 7.39 -6.40 -6.60
CA SER A 252 7.46 -5.20 -5.75
C SER A 252 8.03 -5.50 -4.36
N GLN A 253 7.69 -6.64 -3.74
CA GLN A 253 8.31 -7.06 -2.48
C GLN A 253 9.80 -7.41 -2.61
N GLY A 254 10.25 -7.78 -3.82
CA GLY A 254 11.65 -8.06 -4.15
C GLY A 254 12.46 -6.82 -4.50
N LEU A 255 11.81 -5.67 -4.73
CA LEU A 255 12.42 -4.38 -5.04
C LEU A 255 12.62 -3.56 -3.75
N GLY A 256 13.65 -2.70 -3.72
CA GLY A 256 13.93 -1.77 -2.64
C GLY A 256 15.20 -2.10 -1.83
N GLU A 257 15.44 -1.25 -0.82
CA GLU A 257 16.65 -1.28 0.02
C GLU A 257 16.83 -2.67 0.67
N GLU A 258 18.06 -3.20 0.61
CA GLU A 258 18.48 -4.52 1.11
C GLU A 258 18.02 -5.75 0.29
N LYS A 259 17.35 -5.55 -0.86
CA LYS A 259 16.95 -6.63 -1.78
C LYS A 259 17.50 -6.40 -3.19
N ILE A 260 16.66 -5.99 -4.14
CA ILE A 260 17.06 -5.60 -5.50
C ILE A 260 16.91 -4.08 -5.57
N GLU A 261 18.03 -3.37 -5.69
CA GLU A 261 18.13 -1.90 -5.64
C GLU A 261 17.61 -1.20 -6.92
N LEU A 262 16.35 -1.45 -7.25
CA LEU A 262 15.58 -0.79 -8.29
C LEU A 262 14.26 -0.29 -7.70
N SER A 263 13.81 0.88 -8.10
CA SER A 263 12.47 1.39 -7.80
C SER A 263 11.56 1.24 -9.01
N TYR A 264 10.26 1.05 -8.81
CA TYR A 264 9.32 1.02 -9.92
C TYR A 264 8.88 2.44 -10.29
N ASN A 265 8.92 2.80 -11.57
CA ASN A 265 8.32 4.03 -12.10
C ASN A 265 7.55 3.72 -13.39
N PRO A 266 6.19 3.80 -13.37
CA PRO A 266 5.36 3.48 -14.53
C PRO A 266 5.42 4.53 -15.65
N PHE A 267 5.94 5.72 -15.37
CA PHE A 267 5.91 6.83 -16.32
C PHE A 267 7.14 6.81 -17.23
N SER A 268 6.92 7.12 -18.51
CA SER A 268 7.98 7.47 -19.45
C SER A 268 8.75 8.69 -18.92
N LEU A 269 10.07 8.65 -19.02
CA LEU A 269 10.92 9.76 -18.61
C LEU A 269 10.51 11.04 -19.35
N ASP A 270 10.38 12.16 -18.63
CA ASP A 270 10.15 13.47 -19.26
C ASP A 270 11.39 13.86 -20.11
N SER A 271 11.22 14.72 -21.10
CA SER A 271 12.27 15.13 -22.06
C SER A 271 13.56 15.64 -21.39
N LYS A 272 13.46 16.21 -20.19
CA LYS A 272 14.62 16.63 -19.37
C LYS A 272 15.34 15.47 -18.67
N GLU A 273 14.63 14.40 -18.33
CA GLU A 273 15.18 13.21 -17.67
C GLU A 273 15.86 12.24 -18.65
N GLU A 274 15.40 12.18 -19.91
CA GLU A 274 16.08 11.40 -20.97
C GLU A 274 17.53 11.87 -21.21
N VAL A 275 17.81 13.16 -21.00
CA VAL A 275 19.16 13.72 -21.14
C VAL A 275 20.10 13.18 -20.07
N THR A 276 19.60 12.88 -18.87
CA THR A 276 20.41 12.48 -17.72
C THR A 276 20.44 10.96 -17.47
N ARG A 277 19.58 10.19 -18.12
CA ARG A 277 19.45 8.73 -17.92
C ARG A 277 19.73 7.88 -19.15
N HIS A 278 20.35 6.72 -18.95
CA HIS A 278 20.47 5.67 -19.94
C HIS A 278 19.30 4.70 -19.78
N SER A 279 18.49 4.54 -20.83
CA SER A 279 17.36 3.62 -20.86
C SER A 279 17.70 2.39 -21.68
N PHE A 280 17.39 1.21 -21.14
CA PHE A 280 17.51 -0.07 -21.83
C PHE A 280 16.17 -0.46 -22.43
N TYR A 281 16.18 -0.76 -23.72
CA TYR A 281 14.96 -1.01 -24.49
C TYR A 281 14.77 -2.49 -24.80
N ALA A 282 13.50 -2.89 -24.95
CA ALA A 282 13.13 -4.18 -25.48
C ALA A 282 13.56 -4.35 -26.94
N ASP A 283 13.99 -5.56 -27.30
CA ASP A 283 14.38 -5.90 -28.68
C ASP A 283 13.20 -6.37 -29.54
N ARG A 284 12.03 -6.56 -28.94
CA ARG A 284 10.81 -7.05 -29.58
C ARG A 284 9.56 -6.57 -28.85
N VAL A 285 8.53 -6.33 -29.63
CA VAL A 285 7.15 -6.04 -29.19
C VAL A 285 6.49 -7.33 -28.69
N GLY A 286 5.72 -7.23 -27.61
CA GLY A 286 4.99 -8.36 -27.02
C GLY A 286 4.73 -8.19 -25.53
N ILE A 287 4.40 -9.30 -24.86
CA ILE A 287 4.04 -9.32 -23.44
C ILE A 287 5.20 -9.92 -22.63
N ILE A 288 5.50 -9.33 -21.45
CA ILE A 288 6.46 -9.88 -20.50
C ILE A 288 5.84 -11.10 -19.80
N ILE A 289 6.24 -12.30 -20.21
CA ILE A 289 5.69 -13.57 -19.66
C ILE A 289 6.48 -14.11 -18.47
N ASP A 290 7.65 -13.54 -18.16
CA ASP A 290 8.46 -13.88 -16.99
C ASP A 290 9.58 -12.85 -16.77
N ILE A 291 10.06 -12.76 -15.53
CA ILE A 291 11.19 -11.92 -15.13
C ILE A 291 12.17 -12.79 -14.32
N ARG A 292 13.45 -12.80 -14.72
CA ARG A 292 14.51 -13.51 -13.99
C ARG A 292 15.03 -12.65 -12.84
N LEU A 293 14.47 -12.84 -11.65
CA LEU A 293 14.79 -12.07 -10.45
C LEU A 293 16.27 -12.16 -10.05
N ASN A 294 16.90 -13.32 -10.26
CA ASN A 294 18.33 -13.49 -9.99
C ASN A 294 19.22 -12.69 -10.96
N LYS A 295 18.80 -12.56 -12.23
CA LYS A 295 19.50 -11.72 -13.22
C LYS A 295 19.22 -10.24 -13.01
N LEU A 296 18.02 -9.90 -12.52
CA LEU A 296 17.66 -8.54 -12.13
C LEU A 296 18.50 -8.07 -10.93
N ASP A 297 18.71 -8.97 -9.96
CA ASP A 297 19.64 -8.76 -8.83
C ASP A 297 21.10 -8.63 -9.31
N GLU A 298 21.56 -9.50 -10.23
CA GLU A 298 22.89 -9.40 -10.85
C GLU A 298 23.09 -8.06 -11.58
N PHE A 299 22.07 -7.59 -12.30
CA PHE A 299 22.06 -6.28 -12.94
C PHE A 299 22.19 -5.16 -11.90
N ALA A 300 21.35 -5.15 -10.87
CA ALA A 300 21.39 -4.12 -9.83
C ALA A 300 22.76 -4.08 -9.11
N LYS A 301 23.33 -5.25 -8.82
CA LYS A 301 24.67 -5.40 -8.23
C LYS A 301 25.78 -4.90 -9.16
N LEU A 302 25.72 -5.18 -10.46
CA LEU A 302 26.72 -4.71 -11.41
C LEU A 302 26.65 -3.18 -11.57
N VAL A 303 25.44 -2.61 -11.61
CA VAL A 303 25.27 -1.15 -11.65
C VAL A 303 25.82 -0.50 -10.38
N GLU A 304 25.56 -1.07 -9.20
CA GLU A 304 26.13 -0.59 -7.94
C GLU A 304 27.65 -0.77 -7.86
N GLN A 305 28.22 -1.86 -8.35
CA GLN A 305 29.68 -2.03 -8.44
C GLN A 305 30.31 -0.93 -9.31
N GLU A 306 29.69 -0.63 -10.44
CA GLU A 306 30.17 0.41 -11.35
C GLU A 306 29.93 1.82 -10.79
N ALA A 307 28.81 2.02 -10.09
CA ALA A 307 28.56 3.23 -9.31
C ALA A 307 29.69 3.49 -8.33
N ASN A 308 30.05 2.46 -7.55
CA ASN A 308 31.11 2.53 -6.57
C ASN A 308 32.44 2.87 -7.24
N LYS A 309 32.83 2.22 -8.34
CA LYS A 309 34.05 2.59 -9.08
C LYS A 309 34.06 4.06 -9.53
N ASN A 310 32.89 4.62 -9.81
CA ASN A 310 32.72 6.00 -10.24
C ASN A 310 32.47 7.00 -9.08
N GLY A 311 32.60 6.56 -7.83
CA GLY A 311 32.45 7.39 -6.64
C GLY A 311 31.00 7.68 -6.24
N PHE A 312 30.06 6.82 -6.63
CA PHE A 312 28.64 6.89 -6.26
C PHE A 312 28.19 5.62 -5.52
N SER A 313 27.17 5.72 -4.69
CA SER A 313 26.49 4.55 -4.14
C SER A 313 25.00 4.81 -4.03
N PHE A 314 24.19 3.76 -4.17
CA PHE A 314 22.76 3.82 -3.88
C PHE A 314 22.46 3.58 -2.39
N TYR A 315 23.45 3.16 -1.58
CA TYR A 315 23.29 2.91 -0.14
C TYR A 315 23.65 4.12 0.72
N LYS A 316 22.70 4.57 1.55
CA LYS A 316 22.95 5.62 2.55
C LYS A 316 24.05 5.26 3.54
N ASP A 317 24.15 4.00 3.95
CA ASP A 317 25.09 3.57 5.00
C ASP A 317 26.53 3.41 4.48
N LYS A 318 26.72 2.98 3.22
CA LYS A 318 28.06 2.96 2.60
C LYS A 318 28.55 4.34 2.22
N ALA A 319 27.66 5.26 1.85
CA ALA A 319 28.01 6.67 1.70
C ALA A 319 28.40 7.33 3.05
N LYS A 320 28.05 6.71 4.19
CA LYS A 320 28.37 7.16 5.56
C LYS A 320 29.56 6.43 6.22
N GLN A 321 30.13 5.38 5.62
CA GLN A 321 31.26 4.65 6.23
C GLN A 321 32.56 5.46 6.16
N GLU A 322 32.79 6.30 7.16
CA GLU A 322 34.15 6.74 7.51
C GLU A 322 34.47 6.72 9.02
N ASP A 323 33.52 6.43 9.93
CA ASP A 323 33.70 6.91 11.32
C ASP A 323 33.84 5.88 12.46
N THR A 324 34.18 4.61 12.20
CA THR A 324 34.43 3.68 13.34
C THR A 324 35.29 2.47 12.96
N THR A 325 36.62 2.62 13.05
CA THR A 325 37.56 1.67 13.70
C THR A 325 39.01 1.94 13.25
N ALA A 326 39.85 2.43 14.16
CA ALA A 326 41.30 2.33 14.05
C ALA A 326 41.89 1.92 15.40
N SER A 327 42.38 0.68 15.50
CA SER A 327 43.45 0.33 16.44
C SER A 327 44.40 -0.72 15.85
N SER A 328 45.68 -0.33 15.85
CA SER A 328 46.95 -1.08 15.86
C SER A 328 47.30 -2.06 14.73
N ASP A 329 48.36 -1.63 14.04
CA ASP A 329 49.53 -2.41 13.58
C ASP A 329 49.38 -3.34 12.38
N THR A 330 49.64 -2.81 11.19
CA THR A 330 50.91 -3.07 10.46
C THR A 330 51.01 -2.13 9.24
N ALA A 331 52.21 -1.59 9.05
CA ALA A 331 52.56 -0.78 7.90
C ALA A 331 52.53 -1.61 6.59
N VAL A 332 52.26 -0.91 5.49
CA VAL A 332 52.13 -1.38 4.09
C VAL A 332 50.70 -1.78 3.67
N ALA A 333 49.81 -0.78 3.56
CA ALA A 333 48.77 -0.71 2.53
C ALA A 333 48.13 0.69 2.52
N GLU A 334 48.86 1.70 2.05
CA GLU A 334 48.20 2.90 1.51
C GLU A 334 47.45 2.49 0.23
N ALA A 335 46.11 2.43 0.26
CA ALA A 335 45.25 2.58 -0.92
C ALA A 335 43.76 2.73 -0.56
N ASN A 336 43.25 3.96 -0.73
CA ASN A 336 41.89 4.29 -1.18
C ASN A 336 40.69 3.97 -0.25
N THR A 337 40.46 4.78 0.79
CA THR A 337 39.09 5.00 1.30
C THR A 337 38.35 5.89 0.29
N THR A 338 37.47 5.29 -0.51
CA THR A 338 36.76 5.99 -1.59
C THR A 338 35.47 6.59 -1.02
N ARG A 339 35.34 7.92 -1.00
CA ARG A 339 34.10 8.62 -0.59
C ARG A 339 33.04 8.50 -1.69
N PHE A 340 31.87 7.95 -1.38
CA PHE A 340 30.77 7.76 -2.35
C PHE A 340 29.70 8.86 -2.21
N LEU A 341 29.26 9.46 -3.32
CA LEU A 341 28.10 10.36 -3.40
C LEU A 341 26.80 9.56 -3.57
N LEU A 342 25.71 9.96 -2.91
CA LEU A 342 24.42 9.30 -3.08
C LEU A 342 23.86 9.56 -4.48
N ALA A 343 23.69 8.51 -5.29
CA ALA A 343 23.10 8.60 -6.63
C ALA A 343 21.57 8.49 -6.61
N ASN A 344 20.90 9.05 -7.63
CA ASN A 344 19.44 8.96 -7.76
C ASN A 344 19.01 7.52 -8.06
N ARG A 345 17.85 7.09 -7.52
CA ARG A 345 17.35 5.72 -7.68
C ARG A 345 17.24 5.28 -9.15
N GLN A 346 17.59 4.02 -9.40
CA GLN A 346 17.42 3.34 -10.68
C GLN A 346 15.96 2.89 -10.84
N PHE A 347 15.43 2.93 -12.07
CA PHE A 347 14.01 2.67 -12.30
C PHE A 347 13.75 1.43 -13.18
N LEU A 348 12.86 0.56 -12.69
CA LEU A 348 12.17 -0.45 -13.48
C LEU A 348 10.89 0.17 -14.06
N HIS A 349 10.75 0.15 -15.38
CA HIS A 349 9.60 0.73 -16.08
C HIS A 349 8.49 -0.29 -16.37
N LYS A 350 8.87 -1.56 -16.62
CA LYS A 350 7.92 -2.61 -17.01
C LYS A 350 7.88 -3.75 -15.99
N LYS A 351 6.67 -4.21 -15.68
CA LYS A 351 6.35 -5.29 -14.74
C LYS A 351 5.98 -6.59 -15.47
N PHE A 352 5.60 -7.59 -14.68
CA PHE A 352 5.14 -8.86 -15.21
C PHE A 352 3.77 -8.69 -15.87
N ARG A 353 3.61 -9.24 -17.08
CA ARG A 353 2.46 -9.09 -17.99
C ARG A 353 2.25 -7.72 -18.63
N ASP A 354 3.13 -6.75 -18.40
CA ASP A 354 3.07 -5.49 -19.15
C ASP A 354 3.27 -5.73 -20.65
N GLU A 355 2.54 -4.92 -21.43
CA GLU A 355 2.68 -4.85 -22.87
C GLU A 355 3.84 -3.92 -23.26
N ILE A 356 4.60 -4.37 -24.24
CA ILE A 356 5.68 -3.62 -24.89
C ILE A 356 5.23 -3.38 -26.31
N ASP A 357 4.87 -2.15 -26.63
CA ASP A 357 4.44 -1.72 -27.95
C ASP A 357 5.58 -0.97 -28.69
N GLN A 358 5.25 -0.30 -29.81
CA GLN A 358 6.23 0.49 -30.55
C GLN A 358 6.50 1.87 -29.93
N ALA A 359 5.57 2.38 -29.12
CA ALA A 359 5.65 3.71 -28.53
C ALA A 359 6.44 3.70 -27.20
N ASP A 360 6.40 2.59 -26.45
CA ASP A 360 7.02 2.46 -25.13
C ASP A 360 7.75 1.11 -24.97
N GLN A 361 9.05 1.14 -25.29
CA GLN A 361 9.96 -0.01 -25.23
C GLN A 361 10.91 0.01 -24.03
N ALA A 362 10.86 1.05 -23.19
CA ALA A 362 11.80 1.21 -22.09
C ALA A 362 11.54 0.16 -21.00
N LEU A 363 12.57 -0.60 -20.61
CA LEU A 363 12.47 -1.66 -19.59
C LEU A 363 13.05 -1.20 -18.25
N ILE A 364 14.26 -0.65 -18.27
CA ILE A 364 15.00 -0.19 -17.09
C ILE A 364 15.73 1.12 -17.46
N SER A 365 15.82 2.07 -16.54
CA SER A 365 16.65 3.27 -16.69
C SER A 365 17.58 3.50 -15.50
N ILE A 366 18.77 4.01 -15.81
CA ILE A 366 19.85 4.30 -14.86
C ILE A 366 20.46 5.67 -15.13
N GLU A 367 21.10 6.30 -14.15
CA GLU A 367 21.72 7.61 -14.34
C GLU A 367 23.03 7.51 -15.16
N LYS A 368 23.19 8.34 -16.21
CA LYS A 368 24.35 8.28 -17.12
C LYS A 368 25.69 8.53 -16.41
N ARG A 369 25.68 9.27 -15.29
CA ARG A 369 26.89 9.62 -14.54
C ARG A 369 27.50 8.42 -13.79
N VAL A 370 26.69 7.40 -13.56
CA VAL A 370 27.02 6.21 -12.77
C VAL A 370 27.79 5.17 -13.61
N ILE A 371 27.59 5.16 -14.93
CA ILE A 371 28.23 4.20 -15.84
C ILE A 371 28.92 4.95 -16.97
N LYS A 372 30.26 4.90 -16.95
CA LYS A 372 31.10 5.53 -17.97
C LYS A 372 31.74 4.51 -18.92
N ASP A 373 31.88 3.26 -18.50
CA ASP A 373 32.51 2.20 -19.29
C ASP A 373 31.55 1.63 -20.36
N PRO A 374 31.88 1.74 -21.67
CA PRO A 374 31.08 1.18 -22.75
C PRO A 374 30.96 -0.35 -22.73
N GLU A 375 31.95 -1.08 -22.20
CA GLU A 375 31.90 -2.54 -22.13
C GLU A 375 30.92 -3.00 -21.04
N VAL A 376 30.87 -2.30 -19.90
CA VAL A 376 29.86 -2.54 -18.86
C VAL A 376 28.45 -2.24 -19.41
N LEU A 377 28.29 -1.19 -20.22
CA LEU A 377 27.01 -0.87 -20.85
C LEU A 377 26.52 -1.99 -21.80
N LYS A 378 27.43 -2.59 -22.58
CA LYS A 378 27.13 -3.76 -23.42
C LYS A 378 26.73 -4.96 -22.57
N GLU A 379 27.43 -5.20 -21.47
CA GLU A 379 27.10 -6.29 -20.54
C GLU A 379 25.73 -6.09 -19.89
N LEU A 380 25.42 -4.88 -19.42
CA LEU A 380 24.11 -4.54 -18.86
C LEU A 380 23.00 -4.68 -19.91
N THR A 381 23.24 -4.26 -21.16
CA THR A 381 22.31 -4.46 -22.26
C THR A 381 22.04 -5.95 -22.50
N ARG A 382 23.07 -6.79 -22.43
CA ARG A 382 22.93 -8.26 -22.51
C ARG A 382 22.12 -8.81 -21.33
N LEU A 383 22.40 -8.34 -20.10
CA LEU A 383 21.66 -8.75 -18.91
C LEU A 383 20.17 -8.39 -18.99
N VAL A 384 19.82 -7.18 -19.45
CA VAL A 384 18.41 -6.76 -19.63
C VAL A 384 17.68 -7.70 -20.58
N LYS A 385 18.30 -8.10 -21.68
CA LYS A 385 17.71 -9.09 -22.61
C LYS A 385 17.48 -10.46 -21.96
N ASP A 386 18.34 -10.85 -21.02
CA ASP A 386 18.20 -12.11 -20.28
C ASP A 386 17.21 -12.01 -19.11
N ILE A 387 16.98 -10.82 -18.56
CA ILE A 387 16.04 -10.56 -17.46
C ILE A 387 14.60 -10.77 -17.91
N PHE A 388 14.20 -10.13 -19.01
CA PHE A 388 12.81 -10.10 -19.46
C PHE A 388 12.54 -11.17 -20.51
N VAL A 389 11.59 -12.06 -20.23
CA VAL A 389 11.14 -13.04 -21.22
C VAL A 389 9.92 -12.47 -21.95
N ILE A 390 10.15 -11.87 -23.11
CA ILE A 390 9.09 -11.26 -23.93
C ILE A 390 8.64 -12.24 -24.99
N LYS A 391 7.32 -12.41 -25.15
CA LYS A 391 6.73 -13.21 -26.24
C LYS A 391 5.62 -12.44 -26.93
N LYS A 392 5.55 -12.60 -28.25
CA LYS A 392 4.38 -12.22 -29.02
C LYS A 392 3.26 -13.20 -28.65
N GLN A 393 2.27 -12.71 -27.91
CA GLN A 393 1.10 -13.47 -27.49
C GLN A 393 -0.11 -12.58 -27.73
N ASP A 394 -1.18 -13.13 -28.29
CA ASP A 394 -2.44 -12.40 -28.41
C ASP A 394 -2.95 -12.05 -27.02
N ASN A 395 -3.41 -10.80 -26.85
CA ASN A 395 -3.88 -10.30 -25.58
C ASN A 395 -5.20 -10.98 -25.26
N PHE A 396 -5.14 -12.06 -24.48
CA PHE A 396 -6.30 -12.86 -24.10
C PHE A 396 -7.40 -12.00 -23.47
N SER A 397 -7.01 -10.95 -22.75
CA SER A 397 -7.93 -10.00 -22.14
C SER A 397 -8.72 -9.21 -23.21
N GLU A 398 -8.10 -8.81 -24.32
CA GLU A 398 -8.81 -8.20 -25.45
C GLU A 398 -9.79 -9.16 -26.12
N GLU A 399 -9.43 -10.44 -26.27
CA GLU A 399 -10.37 -11.42 -26.82
C GLU A 399 -11.61 -11.59 -25.93
N ILE A 400 -11.43 -11.57 -24.60
CA ILE A 400 -12.56 -11.59 -23.65
C ILE A 400 -13.39 -10.32 -23.76
N LYS A 401 -12.76 -9.16 -23.90
CA LYS A 401 -13.47 -7.89 -24.12
C LYS A 401 -14.36 -7.97 -25.35
N LEU A 402 -13.81 -8.40 -26.49
CA LEU A 402 -14.58 -8.57 -27.73
C LEU A 402 -15.74 -9.57 -27.58
N GLU A 403 -15.60 -10.60 -26.75
CA GLU A 403 -16.69 -11.53 -26.45
C GLU A 403 -17.80 -10.89 -25.58
N ILE A 404 -17.43 -10.05 -24.61
CA ILE A 404 -18.38 -9.29 -23.80
C ILE A 404 -19.10 -8.25 -24.67
N ASP A 405 -18.37 -7.52 -25.52
CA ASP A 405 -18.94 -6.57 -26.48
C ASP A 405 -19.93 -7.28 -27.42
N GLY A 406 -19.59 -8.47 -27.94
CA GLY A 406 -20.50 -9.27 -28.76
C GLY A 406 -21.72 -9.81 -28.02
N LEU A 407 -21.68 -9.95 -26.69
CA LEU A 407 -22.85 -10.27 -25.87
C LEU A 407 -23.71 -9.04 -25.60
N GLU A 408 -23.08 -7.88 -25.43
CA GLU A 408 -23.74 -6.60 -25.30
C GLU A 408 -24.61 -6.30 -26.51
N ASP A 409 -24.03 -6.38 -27.71
CA ASP A 409 -24.74 -6.15 -28.97
C ASP A 409 -25.95 -7.08 -29.11
N GLN A 410 -25.79 -8.35 -28.75
CA GLN A 410 -26.88 -9.33 -28.73
C GLN A 410 -27.98 -8.94 -27.73
N PHE A 411 -27.59 -8.36 -26.59
CA PHE A 411 -28.52 -7.92 -25.56
C PHE A 411 -29.29 -6.67 -26.02
N ILE A 412 -28.58 -5.65 -26.51
CA ILE A 412 -29.17 -4.43 -27.03
C ILE A 412 -30.13 -4.76 -28.18
N THR A 413 -29.72 -5.59 -29.13
CA THR A 413 -30.59 -6.04 -30.23
C THR A 413 -31.85 -6.76 -29.72
N ALA A 414 -31.72 -7.57 -28.66
CA ALA A 414 -32.88 -8.25 -28.06
C ALA A 414 -33.83 -7.28 -27.35
N VAL A 415 -33.29 -6.24 -26.72
CA VAL A 415 -34.05 -5.14 -26.09
C VAL A 415 -34.80 -4.33 -27.15
N GLU A 416 -34.11 -3.88 -28.19
CA GLU A 416 -34.70 -3.10 -29.29
C GLU A 416 -35.78 -3.90 -30.03
N ALA A 417 -35.55 -5.21 -30.24
CA ALA A 417 -36.53 -6.12 -30.84
C ALA A 417 -37.59 -6.65 -29.86
N LYS A 418 -37.60 -6.20 -28.59
CA LYS A 418 -38.52 -6.62 -27.52
C LYS A 418 -38.64 -8.14 -27.34
N LYS A 419 -37.54 -8.88 -27.52
CA LYS A 419 -37.48 -10.34 -27.41
C LYS A 419 -37.28 -10.79 -25.96
N LEU A 420 -38.33 -10.70 -25.14
CA LEU A 420 -38.30 -10.99 -23.70
C LEU A 420 -37.62 -12.33 -23.32
N CYS A 421 -37.91 -13.42 -24.04
CA CYS A 421 -37.26 -14.71 -23.76
C CYS A 421 -35.74 -14.66 -23.97
N LYS A 422 -35.26 -13.90 -24.96
CA LYS A 422 -33.83 -13.75 -25.23
C LYS A 422 -33.16 -12.84 -24.20
N ILE A 423 -33.85 -11.79 -23.77
CA ILE A 423 -33.39 -10.91 -22.67
C ILE A 423 -33.18 -11.75 -21.40
N LYS A 424 -34.17 -12.56 -20.99
CA LYS A 424 -34.04 -13.46 -19.82
C LYS A 424 -32.90 -14.48 -19.94
N GLU A 425 -32.61 -14.96 -21.15
CA GLU A 425 -31.46 -15.84 -21.42
C GLU A 425 -30.12 -15.11 -21.24
N LEU A 426 -30.01 -13.87 -21.74
CA LEU A 426 -28.81 -13.07 -21.64
C LEU A 426 -28.56 -12.54 -20.22
N VAL A 427 -29.60 -12.14 -19.49
CA VAL A 427 -29.51 -11.82 -18.04
C VAL A 427 -28.86 -12.98 -17.27
N LYS A 428 -29.33 -14.22 -17.50
CA LYS A 428 -28.72 -15.41 -16.88
C LYS A 428 -27.27 -15.62 -17.30
N THR A 429 -26.91 -15.27 -18.53
CA THR A 429 -25.54 -15.37 -19.04
C THR A 429 -24.62 -14.43 -18.28
N TYR A 430 -24.95 -13.13 -18.19
CA TYR A 430 -24.18 -12.14 -17.43
C TYR A 430 -24.03 -12.52 -15.95
N ILE A 431 -25.14 -12.91 -15.30
CA ILE A 431 -25.12 -13.41 -13.93
C ILE A 431 -24.13 -14.56 -13.77
N SER A 432 -24.12 -15.51 -14.70
CA SER A 432 -23.26 -16.67 -14.60
C SER A 432 -21.79 -16.39 -14.90
N LEU A 433 -21.49 -15.32 -15.65
CA LEU A 433 -20.12 -14.82 -15.80
C LEU A 433 -19.62 -14.22 -14.49
N SER A 434 -20.43 -13.40 -13.82
CA SER A 434 -20.11 -12.85 -12.50
C SER A 434 -19.96 -13.93 -11.43
N GLU A 435 -20.81 -14.98 -11.45
CA GLU A 435 -20.64 -16.16 -10.58
C GLU A 435 -19.29 -16.85 -10.83
N THR A 436 -18.92 -17.04 -12.09
CA THR A 436 -17.64 -17.66 -12.45
C THR A 436 -16.46 -16.84 -11.95
N PHE A 437 -16.60 -15.51 -11.96
CA PHE A 437 -15.61 -14.61 -11.38
C PHE A 437 -15.49 -14.79 -9.87
N LEU A 438 -16.61 -14.76 -9.14
CA LEU A 438 -16.64 -14.98 -7.68
C LEU A 438 -16.10 -16.37 -7.28
N GLU A 439 -16.47 -17.42 -8.01
CA GLU A 439 -15.97 -18.79 -7.81
C GLU A 439 -14.46 -18.87 -8.01
N SER A 440 -13.94 -18.18 -9.03
CA SER A 440 -12.50 -18.13 -9.31
C SER A 440 -11.76 -17.42 -8.17
N LEU A 441 -12.22 -16.24 -7.72
CA LEU A 441 -11.61 -15.54 -6.58
C LEU A 441 -11.63 -16.38 -5.28
N ASN A 442 -12.74 -17.05 -5.01
CA ASN A 442 -12.88 -17.91 -3.82
C ASN A 442 -11.90 -19.08 -3.81
N THR A 443 -11.42 -19.52 -4.99
CA THR A 443 -10.41 -20.58 -5.09
C THR A 443 -9.05 -20.15 -4.49
N TYR A 444 -8.75 -18.84 -4.49
CA TYR A 444 -7.47 -18.27 -4.08
C TYR A 444 -7.47 -17.62 -2.68
N GLY A 445 -8.49 -17.90 -1.85
CA GLY A 445 -8.55 -17.43 -0.47
C GLY A 445 -9.75 -16.56 -0.12
N GLY A 446 -10.55 -16.14 -1.12
CA GLY A 446 -11.83 -15.45 -0.90
C GLY A 446 -11.84 -13.99 -1.32
N GLY A 447 -13.06 -13.44 -1.43
CA GLY A 447 -13.35 -12.08 -1.88
C GLY A 447 -12.81 -10.95 -1.01
N TYR A 448 -12.91 -9.73 -1.54
CA TYR A 448 -12.38 -8.51 -0.95
C TYR A 448 -13.13 -8.12 0.33
N SER A 449 -12.40 -7.65 1.35
CA SER A 449 -12.99 -6.88 2.46
C SER A 449 -13.41 -5.47 2.00
N TYR A 450 -14.16 -4.74 2.82
CA TYR A 450 -14.60 -3.38 2.49
C TYR A 450 -13.42 -2.46 2.17
N GLU A 451 -12.42 -2.42 3.06
CA GLU A 451 -11.21 -1.60 2.89
C GLU A 451 -10.37 -2.03 1.69
N GLN A 452 -10.23 -3.34 1.47
CA GLN A 452 -9.50 -3.86 0.31
C GLN A 452 -10.20 -3.46 -1.00
N ALA A 453 -11.53 -3.61 -1.07
CA ALA A 453 -12.31 -3.22 -2.23
C ALA A 453 -12.22 -1.72 -2.51
N ARG A 454 -12.22 -0.89 -1.47
CA ARG A 454 -12.08 0.56 -1.59
C ARG A 454 -10.71 0.95 -2.15
N ARG A 455 -9.62 0.40 -1.60
CA ARG A 455 -8.25 0.64 -2.10
C ARG A 455 -8.08 0.19 -3.54
N GLU A 456 -8.56 -1.01 -3.85
CA GLU A 456 -8.51 -1.58 -5.20
C GLU A 456 -9.23 -0.71 -6.24
N ARG A 457 -10.31 -0.02 -5.85
CA ARG A 457 -11.04 0.91 -6.72
C ARG A 457 -10.42 2.33 -6.79
N GLY A 458 -9.70 2.74 -5.73
CA GLY A 458 -9.13 4.09 -5.61
C GLY A 458 -7.74 4.25 -6.23
N GLU A 459 -7.04 3.16 -6.51
CA GLU A 459 -5.75 3.23 -7.21
C GLU A 459 -5.95 3.63 -8.69
N ILE A 460 -5.18 4.62 -9.16
CA ILE A 460 -5.25 5.17 -10.55
C ILE A 460 -5.11 4.08 -11.62
N MET A 461 -4.40 2.99 -11.31
CA MET A 461 -4.21 1.82 -12.16
C MET A 461 -4.79 0.53 -11.55
N GLY A 462 -5.65 0.66 -10.52
CA GLY A 462 -6.28 -0.45 -9.82
C GLY A 462 -7.54 -0.98 -10.50
N GLY A 463 -8.10 -2.06 -9.94
CA GLY A 463 -9.37 -2.64 -10.36
C GLY A 463 -9.28 -3.78 -11.38
N TRP A 464 -10.41 -4.48 -11.57
CA TRP A 464 -10.50 -5.64 -12.46
C TRP A 464 -11.09 -5.23 -13.80
N ASN A 465 -10.30 -5.36 -14.86
CA ASN A 465 -10.74 -5.06 -16.22
C ASN A 465 -11.99 -5.84 -16.60
N GLU A 466 -12.05 -7.14 -16.29
CA GLU A 466 -13.19 -8.00 -16.60
C GLU A 466 -14.48 -7.54 -15.92
N ILE A 467 -14.39 -7.05 -14.67
CA ILE A 467 -15.55 -6.53 -13.95
C ILE A 467 -15.94 -5.14 -14.47
N ARG A 468 -14.95 -4.31 -14.81
CA ARG A 468 -15.20 -3.01 -15.44
C ARG A 468 -15.93 -3.16 -16.77
N TRP A 469 -15.48 -4.06 -17.64
CA TRP A 469 -16.15 -4.31 -18.93
C TRP A 469 -17.58 -4.83 -18.73
N LEU A 470 -17.81 -5.74 -17.78
CA LEU A 470 -19.17 -6.19 -17.45
C LEU A 470 -20.05 -5.05 -16.94
N SER A 471 -19.50 -4.16 -16.10
CA SER A 471 -20.20 -2.99 -15.55
C SER A 471 -20.53 -1.97 -16.63
N GLU A 472 -19.57 -1.63 -17.50
CA GLU A 472 -19.75 -0.75 -18.66
C GLU A 472 -20.82 -1.32 -19.60
N SER A 473 -20.75 -2.61 -19.92
CA SER A 473 -21.71 -3.28 -20.77
C SER A 473 -23.13 -3.27 -20.18
N ILE A 474 -23.26 -3.57 -18.89
CA ILE A 474 -24.56 -3.50 -18.20
C ILE A 474 -25.10 -2.07 -18.17
N ARG A 475 -24.23 -1.05 -18.08
CA ARG A 475 -24.65 0.36 -18.12
C ARG A 475 -25.25 0.73 -19.47
N GLU A 476 -24.63 0.33 -20.57
CA GLU A 476 -25.17 0.61 -21.91
C GLU A 476 -26.49 -0.15 -22.14
N ILE A 477 -26.56 -1.42 -21.73
CA ILE A 477 -27.81 -2.20 -21.75
C ILE A 477 -28.90 -1.53 -20.91
N TYR A 478 -28.56 -0.98 -19.74
CA TYR A 478 -29.48 -0.23 -18.87
C TYR A 478 -30.10 0.95 -19.60
N VAL A 479 -29.27 1.78 -20.25
CA VAL A 479 -29.73 2.97 -20.98
C VAL A 479 -30.68 2.56 -22.11
N LYS A 480 -30.32 1.52 -22.87
CA LYS A 480 -31.14 0.99 -23.96
C LYS A 480 -32.45 0.38 -23.46
N ALA A 481 -32.43 -0.31 -22.32
CA ALA A 481 -33.64 -0.85 -21.70
C ALA A 481 -34.60 0.27 -21.29
N THR A 482 -34.10 1.36 -20.71
CA THR A 482 -34.96 2.51 -20.36
C THR A 482 -35.56 3.20 -21.57
N GLN A 483 -34.81 3.29 -22.69
CA GLN A 483 -35.30 3.85 -23.96
C GLN A 483 -36.38 2.98 -24.63
N SER A 484 -36.57 1.73 -24.20
CA SER A 484 -37.64 0.87 -24.71
C SER A 484 -39.04 1.26 -24.18
N HIS A 485 -39.08 2.05 -23.09
CA HIS A 485 -40.27 2.43 -22.33
C HIS A 485 -41.17 1.26 -21.89
N ASP A 486 -40.61 0.05 -21.82
CA ASP A 486 -41.33 -1.17 -21.48
C ASP A 486 -40.98 -1.63 -20.06
N GLN A 487 -41.97 -1.64 -19.17
CA GLN A 487 -41.77 -1.96 -17.76
C GLN A 487 -41.21 -3.38 -17.54
N GLU A 488 -41.57 -4.37 -18.38
CA GLU A 488 -41.07 -5.74 -18.21
C GLU A 488 -39.58 -5.81 -18.59
N ILE A 489 -39.20 -5.17 -19.70
CA ILE A 489 -37.80 -5.08 -20.15
C ILE A 489 -36.95 -4.33 -19.12
N ILE A 490 -37.43 -3.16 -18.68
CA ILE A 490 -36.76 -2.35 -17.66
C ILE A 490 -36.63 -3.16 -16.37
N GLY A 491 -37.68 -3.86 -15.93
CA GLY A 491 -37.66 -4.69 -14.72
C GLY A 491 -36.61 -5.80 -14.77
N ASP A 492 -36.59 -6.58 -15.86
CA ASP A 492 -35.64 -7.69 -16.04
C ASP A 492 -34.18 -7.19 -16.08
N VAL A 493 -33.93 -6.09 -16.79
CA VAL A 493 -32.59 -5.48 -16.89
C VAL A 493 -32.19 -4.81 -15.57
N ALA A 494 -33.11 -4.09 -14.92
CA ALA A 494 -32.86 -3.39 -13.66
C ALA A 494 -32.50 -4.33 -12.49
N TYR A 495 -32.91 -5.60 -12.58
CA TYR A 495 -32.58 -6.61 -11.59
C TYR A 495 -31.20 -7.26 -11.84
N LEU A 496 -30.63 -7.16 -13.03
CA LEU A 496 -29.35 -7.80 -13.37
C LEU A 496 -28.19 -7.43 -12.43
N PRO A 497 -27.82 -6.14 -12.24
CA PRO A 497 -26.72 -5.77 -11.34
C PRO A 497 -27.06 -6.08 -9.87
N VAL A 498 -28.33 -6.00 -9.48
CA VAL A 498 -28.80 -6.38 -8.13
C VAL A 498 -28.58 -7.88 -7.90
N ALA A 499 -28.90 -8.72 -8.89
CA ALA A 499 -28.70 -10.15 -8.84
C ALA A 499 -27.20 -10.52 -8.74
N ILE A 500 -26.32 -9.74 -9.37
CA ILE A 500 -24.86 -9.88 -9.26
C ILE A 500 -24.40 -9.48 -7.85
N ALA A 501 -24.85 -8.33 -7.33
CA ALA A 501 -24.54 -7.85 -5.99
C ALA A 501 -24.96 -8.84 -4.89
N ILE A 502 -26.17 -9.43 -5.00
CA ILE A 502 -26.65 -10.48 -4.08
C ILE A 502 -25.71 -11.70 -4.04
N ARG A 503 -25.16 -12.09 -5.19
CA ARG A 503 -24.21 -13.20 -5.27
C ARG A 503 -22.86 -12.84 -4.66
N ALA A 504 -22.42 -11.59 -4.84
CA ALA A 504 -21.25 -11.08 -4.17
C ALA A 504 -21.40 -11.08 -2.64
N ILE A 505 -22.57 -10.73 -2.08
CA ILE A 505 -22.86 -10.88 -0.64
C ILE A 505 -22.70 -12.34 -0.19
N LYS A 506 -23.27 -13.30 -0.94
CA LYS A 506 -23.18 -14.75 -0.61
C LYS A 506 -21.77 -15.29 -0.70
N ALA A 507 -20.99 -14.84 -1.69
CA ALA A 507 -19.57 -15.15 -1.81
C ALA A 507 -18.72 -14.38 -0.79
N GLY A 508 -19.30 -13.33 -0.20
CA GLY A 508 -18.65 -12.46 0.75
C GLY A 508 -17.53 -11.62 0.11
N ASP A 509 -17.79 -11.09 -1.08
CA ASP A 509 -16.91 -10.20 -1.84
C ASP A 509 -17.48 -8.77 -1.86
N GLN A 510 -16.71 -7.81 -1.35
CA GLN A 510 -17.11 -6.41 -1.32
C GLN A 510 -16.83 -5.67 -2.62
N TYR A 511 -15.89 -6.13 -3.46
CA TYR A 511 -15.49 -5.42 -4.67
C TYR A 511 -16.60 -5.44 -5.73
N ILE A 512 -17.05 -6.64 -6.12
CA ILE A 512 -18.16 -6.82 -7.07
C ILE A 512 -19.44 -6.23 -6.48
N TYR A 513 -19.65 -6.43 -5.18
CA TYR A 513 -20.82 -5.88 -4.51
C TYR A 513 -20.90 -4.36 -4.67
N GLN A 514 -19.85 -3.64 -4.30
CA GLN A 514 -19.79 -2.18 -4.40
C GLN A 514 -19.89 -1.68 -5.84
N GLU A 515 -19.29 -2.40 -6.80
CA GLU A 515 -19.31 -2.02 -8.21
C GLU A 515 -20.72 -2.09 -8.83
N PHE A 516 -21.50 -3.11 -8.49
CA PHE A 516 -22.86 -3.27 -9.05
C PHE A 516 -23.96 -2.61 -8.20
N LEU A 517 -23.66 -2.22 -6.95
CA LEU A 517 -24.62 -1.54 -6.08
C LEU A 517 -24.90 -0.08 -6.47
N LYS A 518 -24.11 0.51 -7.37
CA LYS A 518 -24.35 1.89 -7.87
C LYS A 518 -25.51 2.01 -8.87
N PHE A 519 -25.92 0.90 -9.48
CA PHE A 519 -26.93 0.88 -10.55
C PHE A 519 -28.34 1.28 -10.11
N PRO A 520 -28.83 0.95 -8.90
CA PRO A 520 -30.10 1.46 -8.41
C PRO A 520 -30.14 3.00 -8.35
N SER A 521 -29.08 3.66 -7.88
CA SER A 521 -28.97 5.13 -7.90
C SER A 521 -28.95 5.68 -9.34
N TYR A 522 -28.26 4.98 -10.26
CA TYR A 522 -28.25 5.34 -11.68
C TYR A 522 -29.63 5.18 -12.34
N LEU A 523 -30.40 4.15 -11.96
CA LEU A 523 -31.77 3.94 -12.44
C LEU A 523 -32.68 5.12 -12.09
N TYR A 524 -32.56 5.66 -10.88
CA TYR A 524 -33.29 6.86 -10.49
C TYR A 524 -32.90 8.07 -11.34
N TRP A 525 -31.60 8.27 -11.61
CA TRP A 525 -31.16 9.34 -12.49
C TRP A 525 -31.72 9.22 -13.91
N LEU A 526 -31.86 7.99 -14.44
CA LEU A 526 -32.53 7.74 -15.72
C LEU A 526 -34.05 7.99 -15.62
N ALA A 527 -34.69 7.62 -14.50
CA ALA A 527 -36.12 7.84 -14.27
C ALA A 527 -36.51 9.33 -14.34
N LEU A 528 -35.61 10.23 -13.91
CA LEU A 528 -35.83 11.67 -14.01
C LEU A 528 -35.89 12.19 -15.46
N LYS A 529 -35.39 11.41 -16.43
CA LYS A 529 -35.45 11.72 -17.86
C LYS A 529 -36.62 11.06 -18.58
N GLU A 530 -37.35 10.18 -17.90
CA GLU A 530 -38.48 9.46 -18.48
C GLU A 530 -39.72 10.37 -18.53
N GLU A 531 -40.35 10.43 -19.70
CA GLU A 531 -41.54 11.25 -19.94
C GLU A 531 -42.81 10.52 -19.49
N ASN A 532 -42.85 9.19 -19.66
CA ASN A 532 -43.99 8.38 -19.24
C ASN A 532 -44.04 8.25 -17.72
N LYS A 533 -45.05 8.85 -17.09
CA LYS A 533 -45.21 8.89 -15.62
C LYS A 533 -45.33 7.51 -14.97
N ASP A 534 -45.96 6.53 -15.61
CA ASP A 534 -46.09 5.19 -15.04
C ASP A 534 -44.75 4.45 -15.07
N VAL A 535 -43.99 4.60 -16.16
CA VAL A 535 -42.64 4.03 -16.29
C VAL A 535 -41.67 4.73 -15.34
N GLN A 536 -41.73 6.05 -15.23
CA GLN A 536 -40.96 6.85 -14.28
C GLN A 536 -41.22 6.38 -12.84
N ALA A 537 -42.49 6.30 -12.42
CA ALA A 537 -42.86 5.85 -11.08
C ALA A 537 -42.38 4.41 -10.81
N PHE A 538 -42.48 3.51 -11.81
CA PHE A 538 -41.92 2.16 -11.70
C PHE A 538 -40.40 2.16 -11.51
N MET A 539 -39.65 2.96 -12.28
CA MET A 539 -38.20 3.06 -12.15
C MET A 539 -37.77 3.65 -10.79
N VAL A 540 -38.48 4.67 -10.31
CA VAL A 540 -38.29 5.25 -8.97
C VAL A 540 -38.56 4.21 -7.89
N ASP A 541 -39.61 3.41 -8.01
CA ASP A 541 -39.87 2.30 -7.07
C ASP A 541 -38.73 1.28 -7.04
N ARG A 542 -38.24 0.88 -8.23
CA ARG A 542 -37.16 -0.12 -8.35
C ARG A 542 -35.80 0.37 -7.84
N SER A 543 -35.54 1.68 -7.86
CA SER A 543 -34.26 2.25 -7.42
C SER A 543 -34.01 2.05 -5.91
N TRP A 544 -35.04 2.13 -5.07
CA TRP A 544 -34.91 1.89 -3.62
C TRP A 544 -35.34 0.49 -3.21
N ARG A 545 -36.32 -0.12 -3.88
CA ARG A 545 -36.87 -1.43 -3.48
C ARG A 545 -35.80 -2.52 -3.52
N HIS A 546 -34.99 -2.56 -4.58
CA HIS A 546 -33.91 -3.53 -4.70
C HIS A 546 -32.84 -3.37 -3.61
N LEU A 547 -32.50 -2.12 -3.23
CA LEU A 547 -31.56 -1.85 -2.14
C LEU A 547 -32.11 -2.35 -0.79
N ARG A 548 -33.39 -2.09 -0.54
CA ARG A 548 -34.09 -2.58 0.65
C ARG A 548 -34.12 -4.11 0.69
N GLU A 549 -34.47 -4.77 -0.41
CA GLU A 549 -34.48 -6.23 -0.48
C GLU A 549 -33.09 -6.83 -0.19
N MET A 550 -32.01 -6.20 -0.69
CA MET A 550 -30.64 -6.60 -0.36
C MET A 550 -30.32 -6.47 1.13
N SER A 551 -30.70 -5.34 1.74
CA SER A 551 -30.56 -5.12 3.18
C SER A 551 -31.33 -6.18 3.97
N ASP A 552 -32.65 -6.22 3.82
CA ASP A 552 -33.57 -6.94 4.70
C ASP A 552 -33.44 -8.47 4.52
N TYR A 553 -33.34 -8.95 3.27
CA TYR A 553 -33.36 -10.41 3.00
C TYR A 553 -31.99 -11.05 2.85
N TYR A 554 -30.93 -10.29 2.58
CA TYR A 554 -29.60 -10.86 2.32
C TYR A 554 -28.53 -10.45 3.33
N ILE A 555 -28.63 -9.30 3.99
CA ILE A 555 -27.65 -8.89 5.00
C ILE A 555 -28.23 -9.08 6.41
N GLU A 556 -29.37 -8.46 6.69
CA GLU A 556 -30.06 -8.57 7.98
C GLU A 556 -30.38 -10.03 8.33
N TYR A 557 -30.94 -10.79 7.37
CA TYR A 557 -31.17 -12.22 7.55
C TYR A 557 -29.89 -13.01 7.91
N GLN A 558 -28.74 -12.67 7.31
CA GLN A 558 -27.47 -13.34 7.60
C GLN A 558 -26.94 -12.98 8.98
N LEU A 559 -26.98 -11.69 9.35
CA LEU A 559 -26.60 -11.19 10.67
C LEU A 559 -27.42 -11.86 11.78
N LYS A 560 -28.74 -11.94 11.57
CA LYS A 560 -29.67 -12.49 12.55
C LYS A 560 -29.50 -14.00 12.71
N HIS A 561 -29.54 -14.76 11.61
CA HIS A 561 -29.74 -16.21 11.66
C HIS A 561 -28.54 -17.07 11.29
N LYS A 562 -27.55 -16.57 10.54
CA LYS A 562 -26.47 -17.40 9.96
C LYS A 562 -25.08 -17.06 10.44
N ALA A 563 -24.81 -15.83 10.86
CA ALA A 563 -23.52 -15.43 11.38
C ALA A 563 -23.27 -16.11 12.74
N SER A 564 -22.43 -17.14 12.73
CA SER A 564 -22.13 -18.00 13.89
C SER A 564 -20.82 -17.67 14.60
N ASP A 565 -20.03 -16.74 14.05
CA ASP A 565 -18.76 -16.30 14.59
C ASP A 565 -18.57 -14.78 14.40
N VAL A 566 -17.61 -14.23 15.12
CA VAL A 566 -17.29 -12.80 15.15
C VAL A 566 -16.86 -12.26 13.77
N ASP A 567 -16.13 -13.04 12.99
CA ASP A 567 -15.60 -12.60 11.69
C ASP A 567 -16.71 -12.48 10.65
N LEU A 568 -17.67 -13.41 10.64
CA LEU A 568 -18.86 -13.35 9.79
C LEU A 568 -19.76 -12.19 10.17
N ILE A 569 -19.95 -11.89 11.46
CA ILE A 569 -20.74 -10.73 11.90
C ILE A 569 -20.12 -9.44 11.38
N LYS A 570 -18.81 -9.24 11.59
CA LYS A 570 -18.07 -8.07 11.07
C LYS A 570 -18.20 -7.97 9.56
N LYS A 571 -18.01 -9.10 8.85
CA LYS A 571 -18.12 -9.17 7.39
C LYS A 571 -19.49 -8.72 6.88
N TYR A 572 -20.59 -9.24 7.45
CA TYR A 572 -21.95 -8.85 7.04
C TYR A 572 -22.31 -7.43 7.45
N ARG A 573 -21.85 -6.97 8.63
CA ARG A 573 -22.00 -5.57 9.05
C ARG A 573 -21.38 -4.62 8.03
N ASP A 574 -20.19 -4.95 7.51
CA ASP A 574 -19.51 -4.10 6.53
C ASP A 574 -20.22 -4.04 5.16
N PHE A 575 -21.09 -5.01 4.80
CA PHE A 575 -21.95 -4.93 3.59
C PHE A 575 -23.04 -3.85 3.70
N THR A 576 -23.28 -3.35 4.91
CA THR A 576 -24.26 -2.29 5.18
C THR A 576 -23.79 -0.92 4.67
N ILE A 577 -22.48 -0.64 4.76
CA ILE A 577 -21.93 0.68 4.40
C ILE A 577 -22.22 1.03 2.94
N PRO A 578 -21.95 0.17 1.94
CA PRO A 578 -22.27 0.51 0.55
C PRO A 578 -23.77 0.72 0.29
N ILE A 579 -24.68 0.03 1.01
CA ILE A 579 -26.13 0.28 0.89
C ILE A 579 -26.45 1.68 1.36
N PHE A 580 -25.88 2.07 2.49
CA PHE A 580 -26.10 3.39 3.07
C PHE A 580 -25.57 4.49 2.13
N VAL A 581 -24.42 4.29 1.50
CA VAL A 581 -23.91 5.18 0.44
C VAL A 581 -24.85 5.23 -0.76
N ALA A 582 -25.40 4.11 -1.21
CA ALA A 582 -26.36 4.09 -2.33
C ALA A 582 -27.66 4.85 -2.01
N PHE A 583 -28.20 4.70 -0.80
CA PHE A 583 -29.35 5.48 -0.32
C PHE A 583 -29.01 6.96 -0.13
N GLN A 584 -27.84 7.28 0.41
CA GLN A 584 -27.33 8.64 0.50
C GLN A 584 -27.28 9.30 -0.89
N ASN A 585 -26.81 8.59 -1.91
CA ASN A 585 -26.77 9.09 -3.28
C ASN A 585 -28.17 9.28 -3.87
N LEU A 586 -29.12 8.39 -3.57
CA LEU A 586 -30.52 8.57 -3.97
C LEU A 586 -31.13 9.83 -3.33
N LEU A 587 -30.97 9.99 -2.02
CA LEU A 587 -31.44 11.15 -1.26
C LEU A 587 -30.82 12.45 -1.78
N LYS A 588 -29.50 12.48 -1.94
CA LYS A 588 -28.78 13.65 -2.46
C LYS A 588 -29.23 13.98 -3.88
N THR A 589 -29.36 12.99 -4.75
CA THR A 589 -29.82 13.23 -6.14
C THR A 589 -31.25 13.77 -6.17
N ALA A 590 -32.15 13.25 -5.33
CA ALA A 590 -33.51 13.76 -5.23
C ALA A 590 -33.54 15.22 -4.74
N PHE A 591 -32.72 15.55 -3.73
CA PHE A 591 -32.53 16.91 -3.25
C PHE A 591 -31.98 17.85 -4.33
N ASP A 592 -30.87 17.47 -4.98
CA ASP A 592 -30.21 18.29 -6.02
C ASP A 592 -31.13 18.53 -7.24
N LYS A 593 -32.13 17.68 -7.44
CA LYS A 593 -33.13 17.78 -8.52
C LYS A 593 -34.45 18.41 -8.08
N GLY A 594 -34.61 18.73 -6.79
CA GLY A 594 -35.82 19.31 -6.24
C GLY A 594 -37.02 18.35 -6.19
N ASP A 595 -36.80 17.04 -6.26
CA ASP A 595 -37.85 16.02 -6.18
C ASP A 595 -38.11 15.62 -4.73
N PHE A 596 -39.02 16.36 -4.08
CA PHE A 596 -39.33 16.16 -2.66
C PHE A 596 -40.07 14.85 -2.37
N ASP A 597 -40.94 14.41 -3.27
CA ASP A 597 -41.74 13.20 -3.07
C ASP A 597 -40.83 11.96 -3.08
N SER A 598 -39.92 11.87 -4.06
CA SER A 598 -38.90 10.81 -4.10
C SER A 598 -37.95 10.89 -2.91
N PHE A 599 -37.53 12.10 -2.50
CA PHE A 599 -36.67 12.29 -1.32
C PHE A 599 -37.32 11.73 -0.05
N GLN A 600 -38.58 12.09 0.22
CA GLN A 600 -39.31 11.61 1.39
C GLN A 600 -39.53 10.10 1.33
N ALA A 601 -39.85 9.56 0.15
CA ALA A 601 -39.99 8.12 -0.04
C ALA A 601 -38.68 7.40 0.29
N PHE A 602 -37.55 7.84 -0.27
CA PHE A 602 -36.24 7.25 -0.01
C PHE A 602 -35.84 7.36 1.47
N LEU A 603 -36.10 8.51 2.10
CA LEU A 603 -35.77 8.76 3.51
C LEU A 603 -36.53 7.79 4.42
N ASN A 604 -37.83 7.64 4.21
CA ASN A 604 -38.65 6.72 4.99
C ASN A 604 -38.21 5.27 4.83
N LYS A 605 -37.81 4.86 3.61
CA LYS A 605 -37.31 3.50 3.36
C LYS A 605 -35.93 3.26 3.96
N PHE A 606 -35.04 4.25 3.89
CA PHE A 606 -33.72 4.20 4.50
C PHE A 606 -33.79 4.07 6.02
N LEU A 607 -34.66 4.86 6.68
CA LEU A 607 -34.84 4.81 8.13
C LEU A 607 -35.39 3.47 8.61
N GLY A 608 -36.21 2.81 7.78
CA GLY A 608 -36.80 1.49 8.04
C GLY A 608 -35.87 0.29 7.78
N LEU A 609 -34.65 0.49 7.29
CA LEU A 609 -33.69 -0.60 7.13
C LEU A 609 -33.23 -1.14 8.48
N TYR A 610 -33.02 -2.45 8.57
CA TYR A 610 -32.57 -3.17 9.76
C TYR A 610 -33.52 -2.99 10.96
N HIS A 611 -34.82 -2.85 10.70
CA HIS A 611 -35.81 -2.66 11.76
C HIS A 611 -35.95 -3.90 12.65
N ASP A 612 -35.75 -5.11 12.10
CA ASP A 612 -35.94 -6.38 12.80
C ASP A 612 -34.62 -6.93 13.40
N PHE A 613 -33.51 -6.18 13.31
CA PHE A 613 -32.20 -6.51 13.86
C PHE A 613 -31.92 -5.73 15.15
N ASP A 614 -32.46 -6.24 16.25
CA ASP A 614 -32.31 -5.66 17.60
C ASP A 614 -31.84 -6.72 18.62
N PRO A 615 -30.59 -7.20 18.49
CA PRO A 615 -30.06 -8.30 19.30
C PRO A 615 -30.05 -8.00 20.81
N ASP A 616 -29.99 -6.73 21.21
CA ASP A 616 -30.05 -6.30 22.63
C ASP A 616 -31.39 -6.69 23.27
N LYS A 617 -32.47 -6.75 22.48
CA LYS A 617 -33.83 -7.15 22.92
C LYS A 617 -34.17 -8.61 22.67
N GLU A 618 -33.33 -9.34 21.94
CA GLU A 618 -33.55 -10.76 21.65
C GLU A 618 -33.09 -11.64 22.82
N HIS A 619 -33.85 -12.69 23.15
CA HIS A 619 -33.44 -13.67 24.15
C HIS A 619 -32.80 -14.90 23.48
N PRO A 620 -31.64 -15.38 23.99
CA PRO A 620 -30.82 -14.80 25.07
C PRO A 620 -29.91 -13.64 24.60
N ASN A 621 -29.88 -12.52 25.33
CA ASN A 621 -28.94 -11.41 25.10
C ASN A 621 -27.60 -11.64 25.84
N ALA A 622 -26.60 -10.79 25.60
CA ALA A 622 -25.25 -10.97 26.17
C ALA A 622 -25.27 -10.95 27.71
N GLU A 623 -26.09 -10.10 28.32
CA GLU A 623 -26.23 -10.02 29.77
C GLU A 623 -26.78 -11.32 30.37
N TYR A 624 -27.84 -11.89 29.79
CA TYR A 624 -28.40 -13.17 30.21
C TYR A 624 -27.39 -14.31 30.06
N LEU A 625 -26.60 -14.33 28.97
CA LEU A 625 -25.57 -15.34 28.77
C LEU A 625 -24.44 -15.21 29.79
N LYS A 626 -24.05 -13.98 30.18
CA LYS A 626 -23.08 -13.72 31.26
C LYS A 626 -23.59 -14.22 32.61
N GLN A 627 -24.86 -13.97 32.92
CA GLN A 627 -25.50 -14.50 34.13
C GLN A 627 -25.51 -16.04 34.12
N SER A 628 -25.88 -16.64 32.98
CA SER A 628 -25.89 -18.10 32.80
C SER A 628 -24.49 -18.72 32.98
N LEU A 629 -23.43 -18.08 32.44
CA LEU A 629 -22.04 -18.52 32.62
C LEU A 629 -21.63 -18.59 34.10
N GLY A 630 -22.17 -17.67 34.93
CA GLY A 630 -21.93 -17.63 36.37
C GLY A 630 -22.55 -18.81 37.12
N TRP A 631 -23.59 -19.43 36.58
CA TRP A 631 -24.29 -20.57 37.21
C TRP A 631 -23.84 -21.94 36.66
N THR A 632 -23.26 -21.98 35.47
CA THR A 632 -22.75 -23.22 34.87
C THR A 632 -21.52 -23.73 35.61
N GLN A 633 -21.48 -25.03 35.95
CA GLN A 633 -20.33 -25.66 36.62
C GLN A 633 -19.43 -26.46 35.65
N ASP A 634 -19.98 -26.98 34.55
CA ASP A 634 -19.21 -27.77 33.57
C ASP A 634 -18.27 -26.89 32.71
N SER A 635 -17.00 -27.29 32.63
CA SER A 635 -15.96 -26.62 31.85
C SER A 635 -16.23 -26.60 30.34
N VAL A 636 -16.85 -27.66 29.79
CA VAL A 636 -17.14 -27.74 28.35
C VAL A 636 -18.32 -26.82 28.02
N GLU A 637 -19.37 -26.85 28.83
CA GLU A 637 -20.52 -25.95 28.70
C GLU A 637 -20.13 -24.48 28.91
N LYS A 638 -19.24 -24.17 29.86
CA LYS A 638 -18.67 -22.82 30.01
C LYS A 638 -18.00 -22.33 28.72
N GLY A 639 -17.18 -23.17 28.09
CA GLY A 639 -16.53 -22.81 26.82
C GLY A 639 -17.53 -22.53 25.69
N ALA A 640 -18.64 -23.29 25.63
CA ALA A 640 -19.71 -23.05 24.67
C ALA A 640 -20.50 -21.76 24.94
N ILE A 641 -20.78 -21.45 26.21
CA ILE A 641 -21.45 -20.21 26.62
C ILE A 641 -20.54 -19.00 26.37
N SER A 642 -19.25 -19.09 26.68
CA SER A 642 -18.29 -18.01 26.38
C SER A 642 -18.26 -17.65 24.89
N ARG A 643 -18.22 -18.65 23.98
CA ARG A 643 -18.31 -18.39 22.54
C ARG A 643 -19.64 -17.74 22.15
N LYS A 644 -20.76 -18.16 22.76
CA LYS A 644 -22.06 -17.54 22.52
C LYS A 644 -22.11 -16.09 23.00
N ILE A 645 -21.47 -15.78 24.14
CA ILE A 645 -21.33 -14.40 24.64
C ILE A 645 -20.57 -13.56 23.62
N GLU A 646 -19.40 -14.01 23.16
CA GLU A 646 -18.60 -13.27 22.16
C GLU A 646 -19.39 -12.97 20.88
N VAL A 647 -20.11 -13.98 20.36
CA VAL A 647 -20.96 -13.84 19.18
C VAL A 647 -22.10 -12.85 19.43
N GLN A 648 -22.78 -12.95 20.58
CA GLN A 648 -23.89 -12.06 20.91
C GLN A 648 -23.43 -10.62 21.13
N GLU A 649 -22.34 -10.40 21.86
CA GLU A 649 -21.75 -9.07 22.07
C GLU A 649 -21.35 -8.41 20.75
N GLU A 650 -20.77 -9.16 19.80
CA GLU A 650 -20.45 -8.61 18.48
C GLU A 650 -21.72 -8.28 17.67
N LYS A 651 -22.82 -9.03 17.83
CA LYS A 651 -24.12 -8.66 17.22
C LYS A 651 -24.69 -7.38 17.81
N GLU A 652 -24.69 -7.24 19.14
CA GLU A 652 -25.12 -6.02 19.85
C GLU A 652 -24.27 -4.81 19.42
N LYS A 653 -22.96 -4.99 19.31
CA LYS A 653 -22.04 -3.98 18.77
C LYS A 653 -22.35 -3.63 17.31
N ALA A 654 -22.59 -4.63 16.45
CA ALA A 654 -22.94 -4.42 15.06
C ALA A 654 -24.26 -3.66 14.91
N ALA A 655 -25.27 -3.93 15.74
CA ALA A 655 -26.53 -3.20 15.74
C ALA A 655 -26.33 -1.72 16.09
N LYS A 656 -25.55 -1.42 17.15
CA LYS A 656 -25.20 -0.05 17.54
C LYS A 656 -24.43 0.68 16.43
N ASP A 657 -23.44 0.03 15.82
CA ASP A 657 -22.67 0.58 14.71
C ASP A 657 -23.54 0.87 13.48
N ILE A 658 -24.45 -0.04 13.10
CA ILE A 658 -25.40 0.17 12.00
C ILE A 658 -26.31 1.38 12.29
N GLN A 659 -26.85 1.51 13.50
CA GLN A 659 -27.69 2.67 13.86
C GLN A 659 -26.89 3.98 13.86
N LEU A 660 -25.66 3.97 14.38
CA LEU A 660 -24.77 5.14 14.35
C LEU A 660 -24.50 5.59 12.92
N LYS A 661 -24.07 4.67 12.05
CA LYS A 661 -23.80 4.93 10.63
C LYS A 661 -25.03 5.45 9.88
N LYS A 662 -26.21 4.91 10.17
CA LYS A 662 -27.48 5.42 9.63
C LYS A 662 -27.71 6.86 10.04
N ARG A 663 -27.50 7.19 11.32
CA ARG A 663 -27.61 8.57 11.84
C ARG A 663 -26.56 9.50 11.24
N GLN A 664 -25.33 9.03 10.99
CA GLN A 664 -24.26 9.82 10.36
C GLN A 664 -24.66 10.26 8.94
N VAL A 665 -25.20 9.36 8.12
CA VAL A 665 -25.71 9.72 6.77
C VAL A 665 -26.77 10.81 6.85
N ILE A 666 -27.73 10.69 7.77
CA ILE A 666 -28.77 11.71 7.98
C ILE A 666 -28.13 13.04 8.44
N PHE A 667 -27.17 12.99 9.34
CA PHE A 667 -26.50 14.18 9.88
C PHE A 667 -25.69 14.92 8.81
N GLY A 668 -24.86 14.22 8.05
CA GLY A 668 -24.09 14.80 6.94
C GLY A 668 -24.98 15.38 5.85
N LEU A 669 -26.03 14.66 5.45
CA LEU A 669 -26.99 15.17 4.47
C LEU A 669 -27.78 16.38 5.00
N SER A 670 -28.14 16.37 6.28
CA SER A 670 -28.78 17.53 6.93
C SER A 670 -27.86 18.75 6.90
N ALA A 671 -26.55 18.56 7.12
CA ALA A 671 -25.57 19.65 7.10
C ALA A 671 -25.40 20.22 5.70
N TRP A 672 -25.38 19.36 4.68
CA TRP A 672 -25.37 19.77 3.28
C TRP A 672 -26.61 20.57 2.88
N ILE A 673 -27.80 20.04 3.18
CA ILE A 673 -29.08 20.71 2.88
C ILE A 673 -29.18 22.03 3.62
N PHE A 674 -28.77 22.07 4.88
CA PHE A 674 -28.73 23.27 5.69
C PHE A 674 -27.83 24.35 5.07
N GLU A 675 -26.63 23.99 4.62
CA GLU A 675 -25.72 24.96 4.00
C GLU A 675 -26.30 25.51 2.68
N LYS A 676 -26.99 24.69 1.88
CA LYS A 676 -27.71 25.17 0.69
C LYS A 676 -28.89 26.08 1.06
N TYR A 677 -29.66 25.74 2.09
CA TYR A 677 -30.76 26.55 2.58
C TYR A 677 -30.28 27.92 3.10
N ARG A 678 -29.18 27.94 3.87
CA ARG A 678 -28.54 29.16 4.37
C ARG A 678 -28.08 30.09 3.24
N ASN A 679 -27.52 29.53 2.17
CA ASN A 679 -27.05 30.31 1.02
C ASN A 679 -28.20 30.78 0.11
N THR A 680 -29.41 30.22 0.24
CA THR A 680 -30.60 30.66 -0.52
C THR A 680 -31.87 30.60 0.35
N PRO A 681 -32.01 31.46 1.38
CA PRO A 681 -33.11 31.37 2.35
C PRO A 681 -34.51 31.64 1.76
N SER A 682 -34.57 32.35 0.62
CA SER A 682 -35.81 32.68 -0.07
C SER A 682 -36.39 31.51 -0.89
N ALA A 683 -35.65 30.42 -1.07
CA ALA A 683 -36.12 29.23 -1.77
C ALA A 683 -37.00 28.38 -0.85
N GLY A 684 -38.31 28.71 -0.77
CA GLY A 684 -39.27 28.02 0.11
C GLY A 684 -39.38 26.50 -0.08
N ALA A 685 -38.92 25.96 -1.21
CA ALA A 685 -38.82 24.51 -1.43
C ALA A 685 -37.76 23.85 -0.52
N LEU A 686 -36.61 24.50 -0.26
CA LEU A 686 -35.53 23.96 0.56
C LEU A 686 -35.94 23.77 2.02
N VAL A 687 -36.85 24.62 2.51
CA VAL A 687 -37.43 24.52 3.86
C VAL A 687 -38.09 23.17 4.08
N LYS A 688 -38.81 22.64 3.08
CA LYS A 688 -39.48 21.34 3.19
C LYS A 688 -38.48 20.21 3.37
N PHE A 689 -37.43 20.17 2.52
CA PHE A 689 -36.35 19.18 2.62
C PHE A 689 -35.64 19.26 3.98
N TYR A 690 -35.26 20.47 4.40
CA TYR A 690 -34.57 20.69 5.65
C TYR A 690 -35.41 20.24 6.85
N ASN A 691 -36.68 20.65 6.92
CA ASN A 691 -37.56 20.28 8.03
C ASN A 691 -37.82 18.77 8.07
N ASP A 692 -38.00 18.10 6.93
CA ASP A 692 -38.27 16.66 6.90
C ASP A 692 -37.07 15.84 7.40
N ILE A 693 -35.84 16.25 7.05
CA ILE A 693 -34.62 15.54 7.45
C ILE A 693 -34.15 15.90 8.88
N VAL A 694 -34.18 17.17 9.28
CA VAL A 694 -33.69 17.61 10.60
C VAL A 694 -34.52 17.01 11.74
N ASN A 695 -35.82 16.79 11.51
CA ASN A 695 -36.73 16.13 12.46
C ASN A 695 -36.40 14.65 12.69
N ARG A 696 -35.43 14.08 11.95
CA ARG A 696 -34.93 12.71 12.14
C ARG A 696 -33.64 12.64 12.96
N LEU A 697 -33.06 13.80 13.31
CA LEU A 697 -31.90 13.87 14.18
C LEU A 697 -32.30 13.60 15.64
N PRO A 698 -31.34 13.19 16.50
CA PRO A 698 -31.60 13.01 17.92
C PRO A 698 -32.16 14.31 18.55
N ASN A 699 -33.14 14.15 19.43
CA ASN A 699 -33.79 15.25 20.15
C ASN A 699 -33.19 15.48 21.55
N THR A 700 -32.22 14.66 21.97
CA THR A 700 -31.47 14.81 23.22
C THR A 700 -30.07 15.35 22.92
N LEU A 701 -29.59 16.30 23.73
CA LEU A 701 -28.26 16.89 23.55
C LEU A 701 -27.12 15.86 23.63
N PRO A 702 -27.11 14.90 24.58
CA PRO A 702 -26.03 13.91 24.64
C PRO A 702 -25.91 13.06 23.38
N GLU A 703 -27.02 12.51 22.86
CA GLU A 703 -27.00 11.72 21.62
C GLU A 703 -26.62 12.54 20.39
N LEU A 704 -27.10 13.80 20.31
CA LEU A 704 -26.74 14.70 19.23
C LEU A 704 -25.24 15.04 19.25
N THR A 705 -24.67 15.22 20.45
CA THR A 705 -23.23 15.51 20.63
C THR A 705 -22.37 14.31 20.27
N GLU A 706 -22.77 13.10 20.69
CA GLU A 706 -22.07 11.86 20.32
C GLU A 706 -22.10 11.62 18.80
N LEU A 707 -23.25 11.87 18.17
CA LEU A 707 -23.39 11.81 16.71
C LEU A 707 -22.49 12.85 16.02
N TYR A 708 -22.46 14.08 16.52
CA TYR A 708 -21.61 15.14 15.97
C TYR A 708 -20.12 14.79 16.07
N VAL A 709 -19.64 14.40 17.26
CA VAL A 709 -18.23 14.05 17.48
C VAL A 709 -17.80 12.89 16.59
N SER A 710 -18.62 11.83 16.49
CA SER A 710 -18.32 10.69 15.61
C SER A 710 -18.40 11.02 14.11
N SER A 711 -19.21 12.01 13.72
CA SER A 711 -19.36 12.43 12.32
C SER A 711 -18.21 13.33 11.85
N ARG A 712 -17.57 14.06 12.75
CA ARG A 712 -16.52 15.05 12.45
C ARG A 712 -15.11 14.44 12.30
N GLN A 713 -14.99 13.12 12.42
CA GLN A 713 -13.72 12.42 12.22
C GLN A 713 -13.38 12.38 10.72
N PHE A 714 -12.10 12.55 10.38
CA PHE A 714 -11.64 12.52 8.99
C PHE A 714 -11.99 11.20 8.30
N GLU A 715 -11.88 10.09 9.04
CA GLU A 715 -12.26 8.76 8.58
C GLU A 715 -13.74 8.69 8.22
N THR A 716 -14.61 9.37 8.97
CA THR A 716 -16.05 9.39 8.73
C THR A 716 -16.42 10.23 7.51
N GLU A 717 -15.82 11.42 7.37
CA GLU A 717 -15.99 12.27 6.18
C GLU A 717 -15.61 11.52 4.90
N HIS A 718 -14.45 10.86 4.93
CA HIS A 718 -14.01 10.04 3.82
C HIS A 718 -14.90 8.79 3.66
N LEU A 719 -15.30 8.09 4.73
CA LEU A 719 -16.16 6.89 4.65
C LEU A 719 -17.45 7.14 3.86
N TRP A 720 -18.06 8.32 4.04
CA TRP A 720 -19.32 8.69 3.40
C TRP A 720 -19.15 9.46 2.09
N ASP A 721 -17.91 9.66 1.63
CA ASP A 721 -17.60 10.40 0.41
C ASP A 721 -18.22 11.82 0.40
N TRP A 722 -18.27 12.49 1.57
CA TRP A 722 -18.82 13.85 1.70
C TRP A 722 -17.90 14.91 1.07
N ASP A 723 -16.59 14.64 1.08
CA ASP A 723 -15.57 15.38 0.36
C ASP A 723 -15.88 15.49 -1.14
N ASN A 724 -16.36 14.40 -1.76
CA ASN A 724 -16.74 14.35 -3.16
C ASN A 724 -17.94 15.28 -3.49
N TRP A 725 -18.73 15.71 -2.51
CA TRP A 725 -19.87 16.62 -2.77
C TRP A 725 -19.43 18.05 -3.01
N GLU A 726 -18.26 18.42 -2.50
CA GLU A 726 -17.66 19.75 -2.67
C GLU A 726 -16.78 19.83 -3.91
N MET A 727 -16.37 18.68 -4.44
CA MET A 727 -15.52 18.63 -5.62
C MET A 727 -16.26 19.15 -6.85
N ILE A 728 -15.69 20.21 -7.43
CA ILE A 728 -16.11 20.76 -8.71
C ILE A 728 -15.27 20.07 -9.79
N PRO A 729 -15.88 19.44 -10.81
CA PRO A 729 -15.14 18.74 -11.87
C PRO A 729 -14.59 19.72 -12.91
N ASP A 730 -13.82 20.72 -12.46
CA ASP A 730 -13.16 21.73 -13.30
C ASP A 730 -11.65 21.48 -13.47
N GLY A 731 -11.12 20.45 -12.81
CA GLY A 731 -9.69 20.13 -12.81
C GLY A 731 -8.84 21.05 -11.93
N GLY A 732 -9.45 21.95 -11.17
CA GLY A 732 -8.79 22.84 -10.20
C GLY A 732 -8.60 22.19 -8.84
N ALA A 733 -7.63 22.69 -8.06
CA ALA A 733 -7.48 22.34 -6.66
C ALA A 733 -8.48 23.16 -5.82
N HIS A 734 -9.39 22.49 -5.12
CA HIS A 734 -10.39 23.13 -4.25
C HIS A 734 -10.10 22.81 -2.79
N PHE A 735 -10.37 23.77 -1.91
CA PHE A 735 -10.38 23.53 -0.47
C PHE A 735 -11.71 22.88 -0.08
N ILE A 736 -11.64 21.66 0.47
CA ILE A 736 -12.79 20.90 0.97
C ILE A 736 -12.91 21.20 2.47
N ASP A 737 -14.08 21.64 2.92
CA ASP A 737 -14.36 21.99 4.32
C ASP A 737 -15.77 21.57 4.72
N PHE A 738 -15.99 20.25 4.71
CA PHE A 738 -17.26 19.69 5.11
C PHE A 738 -17.49 19.82 6.62
N ASN A 739 -16.43 19.75 7.43
CA ASN A 739 -16.49 19.85 8.88
C ASN A 739 -17.12 21.16 9.35
N SER A 740 -16.79 22.31 8.74
CA SER A 740 -17.47 23.57 9.06
C SER A 740 -19.00 23.54 8.88
N LYS A 741 -19.53 22.68 7.99
CA LYS A 741 -20.98 22.53 7.78
C LYS A 741 -21.61 21.70 8.89
N LEU A 742 -20.91 20.64 9.33
CA LEU A 742 -21.30 19.83 10.49
C LEU A 742 -21.34 20.70 11.75
N ASP A 743 -20.30 21.51 11.97
CA ASP A 743 -20.16 22.41 13.12
C ASP A 743 -21.36 23.39 13.18
N ARG A 744 -21.74 24.00 12.05
CA ARG A 744 -22.91 24.89 11.97
C ARG A 744 -24.22 24.16 12.24
N LEU A 745 -24.43 22.99 11.62
CA LEU A 745 -25.63 22.21 11.85
C LEU A 745 -25.76 21.84 13.34
N TYR A 746 -24.68 21.41 13.97
CA TYR A 746 -24.65 21.06 15.38
C TYR A 746 -25.05 22.24 16.28
N CYS A 747 -24.43 23.42 16.10
CA CYS A 747 -24.78 24.63 16.84
C CYS A 747 -26.27 24.99 16.69
N ILE A 748 -26.77 25.04 15.46
CA ILE A 748 -28.17 25.44 15.19
C ILE A 748 -29.15 24.44 15.78
N THR A 749 -28.92 23.14 15.55
CA THR A 749 -29.82 22.08 16.04
C THR A 749 -29.83 22.06 17.58
N THR A 750 -28.68 22.25 18.22
CA THR A 750 -28.58 22.31 19.67
C THR A 750 -29.35 23.51 20.25
N LEU A 751 -29.24 24.70 19.64
CA LEU A 751 -30.01 25.87 20.06
C LEU A 751 -31.53 25.67 19.88
N LEU A 752 -31.96 24.97 18.82
CA LEU A 752 -33.37 24.65 18.61
C LEU A 752 -33.91 23.69 19.67
N VAL A 753 -33.11 22.71 20.12
CA VAL A 753 -33.49 21.82 21.23
C VAL A 753 -33.56 22.59 22.56
N LEU A 754 -32.60 23.48 22.82
CA LEU A 754 -32.52 24.28 24.05
C LEU A 754 -33.63 25.34 24.17
N LYS A 755 -34.17 25.83 23.04
CA LYS A 755 -35.20 26.88 22.98
C LYS A 755 -36.38 26.64 23.94
N GLY A 756 -36.78 25.39 24.13
CA GLY A 756 -37.92 24.99 24.98
C GLY A 756 -37.57 24.60 26.42
N MET A 757 -36.29 24.64 26.80
CA MET A 757 -35.82 24.14 28.10
C MET A 757 -35.63 25.25 29.13
N THR A 758 -35.95 24.94 30.39
CA THR A 758 -35.65 25.80 31.56
C THR A 758 -34.16 25.77 31.89
N GLU A 759 -33.62 26.81 32.52
CA GLU A 759 -32.20 26.82 32.93
C GLU A 759 -31.83 25.64 33.83
N GLU A 760 -32.70 25.27 34.77
CA GLU A 760 -32.53 24.09 35.64
C GLU A 760 -32.42 22.78 34.83
N ALA A 761 -33.25 22.63 33.79
CA ALA A 761 -33.19 21.46 32.92
C ALA A 761 -31.88 21.45 32.12
N ILE A 762 -31.43 22.61 31.63
CA ILE A 762 -30.18 22.74 30.89
C ILE A 762 -28.98 22.41 31.79
N ASP A 763 -28.96 22.89 33.02
CA ASP A 763 -27.86 22.65 33.96
C ASP A 763 -27.68 21.18 34.36
N SER A 764 -28.76 20.39 34.28
CA SER A 764 -28.73 18.94 34.53
C SER A 764 -28.15 18.11 33.38
N ILE A 765 -27.95 18.71 32.20
CA ILE A 765 -27.44 18.01 31.03
C ILE A 765 -25.94 17.81 31.14
N THR A 766 -25.50 16.57 30.99
CA THR A 766 -24.08 16.21 30.84
C THR A 766 -23.83 15.83 29.39
N LEU A 767 -23.01 16.63 28.71
CA LEU A 767 -22.55 16.29 27.36
C LEU A 767 -21.47 15.19 27.44
N PRO A 768 -21.41 14.27 26.46
CA PRO A 768 -20.27 13.38 26.31
C PRO A 768 -19.00 14.23 26.09
N HIS A 769 -17.94 13.94 26.84
CA HIS A 769 -16.67 14.63 26.73
C HIS A 769 -15.70 13.82 25.88
N SER A 770 -14.96 14.50 25.02
CA SER A 770 -13.91 13.93 24.18
C SER A 770 -12.86 15.02 23.91
N ARG A 771 -11.64 14.62 23.54
CA ARG A 771 -10.58 15.58 23.21
C ARG A 771 -10.96 16.48 22.03
N ASP A 772 -11.63 15.94 21.01
CA ASP A 772 -12.08 16.71 19.85
C ASP A 772 -13.11 17.78 20.26
N LEU A 773 -14.10 17.40 21.09
CA LEU A 773 -15.08 18.36 21.59
C LEU A 773 -14.42 19.41 22.50
N ALA A 774 -13.48 19.01 23.35
CA ALA A 774 -12.75 19.93 24.22
C ALA A 774 -11.96 20.97 23.41
N TYR A 775 -11.26 20.53 22.36
CA TYR A 775 -10.54 21.41 21.43
C TYR A 775 -11.48 22.41 20.73
N LEU A 776 -12.67 21.95 20.33
CA LEU A 776 -13.70 22.77 19.69
C LEU A 776 -14.44 23.70 20.66
N ALA A 777 -14.41 23.40 21.95
CA ALA A 777 -14.95 24.22 23.02
C ALA A 777 -13.94 25.26 23.54
N GLU A 778 -12.72 25.31 22.97
CA GLU A 778 -11.74 26.33 23.36
C GLU A 778 -12.12 27.72 22.83
N ASP A 779 -12.02 28.70 23.73
CA ASP A 779 -12.13 30.12 23.40
C ASP A 779 -10.78 30.62 22.87
N ARG A 780 -10.56 30.43 21.56
CA ARG A 780 -9.35 30.84 20.86
C ARG A 780 -9.70 31.85 19.77
N PRO A 781 -9.28 33.12 19.90
CA PRO A 781 -9.51 34.13 18.87
C PRO A 781 -9.01 33.66 17.50
N ASN A 782 -9.77 33.94 16.44
CA ASN A 782 -9.43 33.62 15.04
C ASN A 782 -9.29 32.12 14.70
N SER A 783 -9.99 31.24 15.42
CA SER A 783 -10.03 29.80 15.15
C SER A 783 -11.45 29.32 14.78
N ASN A 784 -11.57 28.19 14.07
CA ASN A 784 -12.86 27.57 13.74
C ASN A 784 -13.36 26.70 14.92
N THR A 785 -13.64 27.32 16.07
CA THR A 785 -14.21 26.65 17.25
C THR A 785 -15.72 26.83 17.31
N LEU A 786 -16.40 25.96 18.05
CA LEU A 786 -17.85 26.07 18.28
C LEU A 786 -18.19 27.35 19.05
N ILE A 787 -17.32 27.77 19.99
CA ILE A 787 -17.49 29.03 20.73
C ILE A 787 -17.49 30.22 19.78
N ASN A 788 -16.50 30.32 18.90
CA ASN A 788 -16.42 31.41 17.92
C ASN A 788 -17.58 31.39 16.93
N MET A 789 -18.06 30.20 16.57
CA MET A 789 -19.24 30.07 15.72
C MET A 789 -20.51 30.59 16.41
N LEU A 790 -20.67 30.29 17.70
CA LEU A 790 -21.76 30.85 18.52
C LEU A 790 -21.64 32.37 18.66
N ASP A 791 -20.41 32.90 18.76
CA ASP A 791 -20.16 34.35 18.73
C ASP A 791 -20.48 34.99 17.37
N ALA A 792 -20.19 34.30 16.27
CA ALA A 792 -20.59 34.76 14.95
C ALA A 792 -22.12 34.76 14.78
N ILE A 793 -22.83 33.82 15.41
CA ILE A 793 -24.29 33.75 15.41
C ILE A 793 -24.88 34.93 16.20
N ILE A 794 -24.37 35.20 17.41
CA ILE A 794 -24.88 36.31 18.23
C ILE A 794 -24.58 37.68 17.59
N GLY A 795 -23.37 37.85 17.02
CA GLY A 795 -22.94 39.09 16.37
C GLY A 795 -23.71 39.40 15.08
N ASN A 796 -24.25 38.39 14.39
CA ASN A 796 -25.02 38.54 13.15
C ASN A 796 -26.43 37.90 13.25
N SER A 797 -27.10 38.07 14.40
CA SER A 797 -28.38 37.42 14.71
C SER A 797 -29.47 37.59 13.63
N SER A 798 -29.51 38.74 12.97
CA SER A 798 -30.46 39.02 11.88
C SER A 798 -30.28 38.08 10.68
N GLN A 799 -29.06 37.66 10.36
CA GLN A 799 -28.78 36.72 9.26
C GLN A 799 -29.27 35.30 9.56
N TRP A 800 -29.53 34.98 10.83
CA TRP A 800 -30.00 33.67 11.28
C TRP A 800 -31.51 33.64 11.53
N GLY A 801 -32.22 34.76 11.38
CA GLY A 801 -33.66 34.88 11.65
C GLY A 801 -34.56 33.99 10.79
N PHE A 802 -34.03 33.43 9.69
CA PHE A 802 -34.75 32.46 8.85
C PHE A 802 -34.90 31.07 9.51
N ILE A 803 -34.14 30.79 10.57
CA ILE A 803 -34.11 29.49 11.24
C ILE A 803 -34.11 29.58 12.77
N LEU A 804 -33.39 30.54 13.34
CA LEU A 804 -33.35 30.77 14.78
C LEU A 804 -34.33 31.86 15.18
N SER A 805 -35.23 31.53 16.10
CA SER A 805 -36.05 32.52 16.81
C SER A 805 -35.27 33.17 17.96
N GLN A 806 -35.68 34.37 18.38
CA GLN A 806 -35.06 35.08 19.51
C GLN A 806 -34.86 34.23 20.79
N PRO A 807 -35.84 33.41 21.25
CA PRO A 807 -35.63 32.56 22.42
C PRO A 807 -34.54 31.48 22.25
N ALA A 808 -34.22 31.08 21.01
CA ALA A 808 -33.13 30.14 20.74
C ALA A 808 -31.77 30.85 20.81
N ILE A 809 -31.69 32.09 20.30
CA ILE A 809 -30.49 32.93 20.36
C ILE A 809 -30.12 33.25 21.82
N GLU A 810 -31.12 33.48 22.68
CA GLU A 810 -30.92 33.69 24.12
C GLU A 810 -30.25 32.50 24.83
N LYS A 811 -30.32 31.28 24.27
CA LYS A 811 -29.68 30.08 24.83
C LYS A 811 -28.21 29.90 24.45
N ILE A 812 -27.63 30.79 23.65
CA ILE A 812 -26.21 30.72 23.25
C ILE A 812 -25.29 30.67 24.47
N SER A 813 -25.53 31.52 25.48
CA SER A 813 -24.69 31.55 26.69
C SER A 813 -24.75 30.22 27.45
N ALA A 814 -25.94 29.62 27.55
CA ALA A 814 -26.12 28.33 28.23
C ALA A 814 -25.40 27.20 27.49
N LEU A 815 -25.45 27.20 26.15
CA LEU A 815 -24.70 26.24 25.33
C LEU A 815 -23.18 26.38 25.50
N LYS A 816 -22.65 27.61 25.53
CA LYS A 816 -21.22 27.82 25.81
C LYS A 816 -20.83 27.23 27.16
N THR A 817 -21.64 27.45 28.20
CA THR A 817 -21.40 26.86 29.53
C THR A 817 -21.39 25.33 29.49
N LEU A 818 -22.30 24.69 28.75
CA LEU A 818 -22.30 23.23 28.58
C LEU A 818 -21.03 22.71 27.88
N LEU A 819 -20.59 23.39 26.81
CA LEU A 819 -19.36 23.06 26.10
C LEU A 819 -18.13 23.20 27.00
N THR A 820 -18.06 24.28 27.80
CA THR A 820 -16.99 24.49 28.78
C THR A 820 -17.00 23.43 29.88
N LYS A 821 -18.18 23.03 30.38
CA LYS A 821 -18.30 21.92 31.35
C LYS A 821 -17.75 20.61 30.75
N ALA A 822 -18.06 20.31 29.49
CA ALA A 822 -17.55 19.11 28.80
C ALA A 822 -16.03 19.16 28.60
N LYS A 823 -15.47 20.32 28.25
CA LYS A 823 -14.02 20.56 28.16
C LYS A 823 -13.34 20.27 29.50
N ILE A 824 -13.82 20.88 30.59
CA ILE A 824 -13.26 20.70 31.94
C ILE A 824 -13.32 19.23 32.36
N ALA A 825 -14.42 18.53 32.04
CA ALA A 825 -14.55 17.09 32.31
C ALA A 825 -13.51 16.26 31.56
N GLN A 826 -13.24 16.58 30.29
CA GLN A 826 -12.18 15.92 29.50
C GLN A 826 -10.79 16.17 30.11
N GLU A 827 -10.45 17.43 30.39
CA GLU A 827 -9.15 17.82 30.96
C GLU A 827 -8.91 17.12 32.30
N LYS A 828 -9.93 17.06 33.16
CA LYS A 828 -9.86 16.32 34.43
C LYS A 828 -9.65 14.81 34.22
N SER A 829 -10.34 14.21 33.25
CA SER A 829 -10.15 12.78 32.92
C SER A 829 -8.72 12.50 32.45
N GLU A 830 -8.11 13.44 31.74
CA GLU A 830 -6.75 13.30 31.23
C GLU A 830 -5.70 13.52 32.31
N GLU A 831 -5.92 14.46 33.22
CA GLU A 831 -5.09 14.62 34.42
C GLU A 831 -5.10 13.34 35.26
N GLU A 832 -6.28 12.74 35.51
CA GLU A 832 -6.39 11.48 36.24
C GLU A 832 -5.72 10.31 35.49
N TYR A 833 -5.85 10.26 34.17
CA TYR A 833 -5.11 9.30 33.35
C TYR A 833 -3.60 9.51 33.47
N LEU A 834 -3.11 10.74 33.34
CA LEU A 834 -1.69 11.07 33.52
C LEU A 834 -1.19 10.69 34.91
N LYS A 835 -1.98 10.87 35.97
CA LYS A 835 -1.59 10.47 37.33
C LYS A 835 -1.42 8.95 37.48
N THR A 836 -2.08 8.13 36.65
CA THR A 836 -2.14 6.67 36.83
C THR A 836 -1.31 5.89 35.82
N VAL A 837 -1.21 6.38 34.59
CA VAL A 837 -0.48 5.74 33.49
C VAL A 837 1.02 5.71 33.75
N LYS A 838 1.67 4.64 33.26
CA LYS A 838 3.12 4.43 33.35
C LYS A 838 3.81 4.93 32.08
N ILE A 839 5.07 5.29 32.22
CA ILE A 839 5.95 5.56 31.08
C ILE A 839 6.03 4.34 30.15
N ASP A 840 5.88 4.58 28.85
CA ASP A 840 6.00 3.56 27.81
C ASP A 840 7.49 3.26 27.49
N PRO A 841 7.93 1.99 27.51
CA PRO A 841 9.31 1.63 27.25
C PRO A 841 9.80 1.96 25.83
N ASP A 842 8.91 1.91 24.83
CA ASP A 842 9.27 2.21 23.44
C ASP A 842 9.52 3.69 23.26
N LYS A 843 8.68 4.54 23.88
CA LYS A 843 8.89 5.99 23.92
C LYS A 843 10.16 6.38 24.66
N LEU A 844 10.47 5.72 25.76
CA LEU A 844 11.73 5.95 26.48
C LEU A 844 12.96 5.58 25.63
N ARG A 845 12.88 4.48 24.87
CA ARG A 845 13.93 4.07 23.94
C ARG A 845 14.06 5.05 22.77
N GLU A 846 12.95 5.52 22.21
CA GLU A 846 12.92 6.57 21.18
C GLU A 846 13.65 7.83 21.68
N PHE A 847 13.30 8.30 22.88
CA PHE A 847 13.94 9.44 23.52
C PHE A 847 15.45 9.25 23.68
N ARG A 848 15.90 8.12 24.23
CA ARG A 848 17.33 7.82 24.44
C ARG A 848 18.13 7.83 23.13
N ASN A 849 17.58 7.23 22.07
CA ASN A 849 18.22 7.21 20.76
C ASN A 849 18.33 8.63 20.17
N LYS A 850 17.24 9.41 20.23
CA LYS A 850 17.22 10.79 19.72
C LYS A 850 18.18 11.73 20.46
N VAL A 851 18.30 11.58 21.78
CA VAL A 851 19.31 12.32 22.58
C VAL A 851 20.71 12.02 22.07
N LYS A 852 21.05 10.73 21.92
CA LYS A 852 22.37 10.27 21.46
C LYS A 852 22.67 10.77 20.05
N ASP A 853 21.76 10.53 19.10
CA ASP A 853 21.97 10.87 17.70
C ASP A 853 22.11 12.39 17.53
N SER A 854 21.18 13.16 18.12
CA SER A 854 21.22 14.62 18.01
C SER A 854 22.41 15.27 18.72
N PHE A 855 22.95 14.65 19.78
CA PHE A 855 24.19 15.13 20.40
C PHE A 855 25.38 15.02 19.43
N HIS A 856 25.57 13.84 18.82
CA HIS A 856 26.69 13.62 17.90
C HIS A 856 26.59 14.47 16.64
N GLU A 857 25.38 14.77 16.18
CA GLU A 857 25.14 15.64 15.03
C GLU A 857 25.38 17.12 15.32
N SER A 858 25.21 17.57 16.58
CA SER A 858 25.18 19.00 16.91
C SER A 858 26.45 19.56 17.55
N GLY A 859 27.38 18.70 17.98
CA GLY A 859 28.64 19.12 18.61
C GLY A 859 29.63 19.69 17.61
N TYR A 860 30.26 20.82 17.95
CA TYR A 860 31.24 21.51 17.10
C TYR A 860 32.67 21.05 17.40
N LEU A 861 33.06 21.02 18.68
CA LEU A 861 34.45 20.79 19.08
C LEU A 861 34.81 19.31 19.09
N ARG A 862 33.95 18.44 19.60
CA ARG A 862 34.27 17.01 19.71
C ARG A 862 34.69 16.37 18.37
N PRO A 863 34.00 16.59 17.23
CA PRO A 863 34.46 16.11 15.93
C PRO A 863 35.83 16.66 15.53
N VAL A 864 36.08 17.96 15.76
CA VAL A 864 37.38 18.59 15.51
C VAL A 864 38.46 17.92 16.37
N LEU A 865 38.23 17.74 17.67
CA LEU A 865 39.21 17.12 18.58
C LEU A 865 39.50 15.64 18.22
N LYS A 866 38.51 14.90 17.69
CA LYS A 866 38.70 13.54 17.16
C LYS A 866 39.60 13.53 15.93
N GLU A 867 39.34 14.41 14.98
CA GLU A 867 40.13 14.53 13.74
C GLU A 867 41.60 14.85 14.00
N PHE A 868 41.88 15.68 15.01
CA PHE A 868 43.24 16.00 15.44
C PHE A 868 43.87 14.93 16.35
N GLY A 869 43.21 13.79 16.57
CA GLY A 869 43.73 12.66 17.34
C GLY A 869 43.87 12.93 18.85
N ILE A 870 43.19 13.95 19.38
CA ILE A 870 43.29 14.37 20.80
C ILE A 870 42.04 14.02 21.62
N TYR A 871 41.23 13.08 21.13
CA TYR A 871 40.12 12.50 21.86
C TYR A 871 40.50 11.12 22.43
N LYS A 872 40.36 10.95 23.74
CA LYS A 872 40.54 9.67 24.43
C LYS A 872 39.23 9.17 25.00
N ASN A 873 38.82 7.98 24.55
CA ASN A 873 37.64 7.30 25.07
C ASN A 873 38.04 6.35 26.22
N LEU A 874 37.73 6.76 27.45
CA LEU A 874 37.96 6.02 28.69
C LEU A 874 36.64 5.52 29.31
N VAL A 875 35.58 5.38 28.51
CA VAL A 875 34.23 4.96 28.99
C VAL A 875 34.22 3.55 29.57
N SER A 876 35.15 2.68 29.16
CA SER A 876 35.32 1.34 29.71
C SER A 876 35.97 1.31 31.10
N GLU A 877 36.62 2.39 31.52
CA GLU A 877 37.25 2.52 32.82
C GLU A 877 36.25 3.15 33.79
N LEU A 878 35.93 2.49 34.91
CA LEU A 878 35.11 3.11 35.95
C LEU A 878 35.95 4.18 36.66
N PRO A 879 35.70 5.47 36.43
CA PRO A 879 36.41 6.50 37.16
C PRO A 879 36.01 6.42 38.63
N GLY A 880 36.92 6.78 39.55
CA GLY A 880 36.50 7.12 40.90
C GLY A 880 35.61 8.37 40.91
N THR A 881 34.95 8.66 42.04
CA THR A 881 33.97 9.75 42.24
C THR A 881 34.52 11.19 42.11
N LYS A 882 35.72 11.38 41.56
CA LYS A 882 36.43 12.68 41.53
C LYS A 882 36.11 13.55 40.31
N ILE A 883 35.57 12.99 39.22
CA ILE A 883 35.28 13.74 37.99
C ILE A 883 33.83 14.28 38.02
N PRO A 884 33.61 15.59 37.76
CA PRO A 884 32.28 16.19 37.82
C PRO A 884 31.31 15.61 36.78
N LEU A 885 30.05 15.50 37.17
CA LEU A 885 28.92 15.17 36.28
C LEU A 885 28.40 16.44 35.61
N TYR A 886 28.29 16.41 34.28
CA TYR A 886 27.71 17.48 33.48
C TYR A 886 26.42 17.01 32.82
N GLY A 887 25.33 17.78 32.96
CA GLY A 887 24.08 17.52 32.24
C GLY A 887 22.83 18.03 32.96
N TYR A 888 21.70 17.35 32.74
CA TYR A 888 20.37 17.73 33.22
C TYR A 888 19.92 16.90 34.41
N ASN A 889 19.33 17.58 35.39
CA ASN A 889 18.58 17.00 36.49
C ASN A 889 17.28 17.78 36.64
N GLN A 890 16.26 17.45 35.85
CA GLN A 890 15.04 18.26 35.82
C GLN A 890 13.78 17.42 35.79
N ILE A 891 12.73 18.00 36.33
CA ILE A 891 11.37 17.44 36.33
C ILE A 891 10.66 18.00 35.10
N ASP A 892 10.07 17.10 34.33
CA ASP A 892 9.47 17.44 33.04
C ASP A 892 8.16 16.67 32.82
N GLU A 893 7.44 16.98 31.74
CA GLU A 893 6.14 16.36 31.42
C GLU A 893 6.28 14.86 31.19
N LYS A 894 5.55 14.06 31.97
CA LYS A 894 5.49 12.60 31.75
C LYS A 894 4.79 12.26 30.42
N ALA A 895 3.90 13.13 29.97
CA ALA A 895 3.14 12.98 28.74
C ALA A 895 4.00 12.74 27.50
N ALA A 896 5.24 13.24 27.46
CA ALA A 896 6.18 12.99 26.36
C ALA A 896 6.57 11.50 26.22
N PHE A 897 6.36 10.70 27.26
CA PHE A 897 6.74 9.29 27.32
C PHE A 897 5.54 8.35 27.31
N ILE A 898 4.34 8.84 26.98
CA ILE A 898 3.12 8.03 26.90
C ILE A 898 2.82 7.74 25.43
N LYS A 899 2.47 6.49 25.14
CA LYS A 899 2.06 6.07 23.80
C LYS A 899 0.68 6.63 23.46
N ASP A 900 0.52 7.08 22.21
CA ASP A 900 -0.74 7.58 21.66
C ASP A 900 -1.36 8.74 22.47
N TRP A 901 -0.51 9.56 23.10
CA TRP A 901 -0.95 10.79 23.74
C TRP A 901 -1.40 11.82 22.70
N HIS A 902 -2.47 12.56 22.99
CA HIS A 902 -3.06 13.51 22.05
C HIS A 902 -2.16 14.73 21.75
N VAL A 903 -1.18 15.03 22.60
CA VAL A 903 -0.13 16.03 22.31
C VAL A 903 1.10 15.33 21.74
N TYR A 904 1.50 15.76 20.55
CA TYR A 904 2.73 15.27 19.91
C TYR A 904 3.95 16.07 20.41
N TYR A 905 4.82 15.42 21.18
CA TYR A 905 6.08 15.99 21.66
C TYR A 905 7.20 15.83 20.61
N SER A 906 7.12 16.62 19.54
CA SER A 906 8.14 16.63 18.47
C SER A 906 9.48 17.16 19.00
N GLY A 907 10.58 16.55 18.57
CA GLY A 907 11.93 17.05 18.86
C GLY A 907 12.37 16.91 20.32
N TRP A 908 11.64 16.17 21.15
CA TRP A 908 11.87 16.17 22.60
C TRP A 908 13.27 15.65 22.95
N GLY A 909 13.64 14.45 22.49
CA GLY A 909 14.97 13.90 22.73
C GLY A 909 16.08 14.68 22.02
N GLU A 910 15.78 15.20 20.83
CA GLU A 910 16.70 16.00 20.03
C GLU A 910 17.11 17.27 20.78
N ASN A 911 16.16 17.99 21.38
CA ASN A 911 16.44 19.21 22.16
C ASN A 911 17.41 18.96 23.32
N TYR A 912 17.23 17.85 24.06
CA TYR A 912 18.16 17.45 25.12
C TYR A 912 19.56 17.12 24.57
N GLY A 913 19.64 16.40 23.44
CA GLY A 913 20.90 16.08 22.76
C GLY A 913 21.65 17.33 22.28
N GLN A 914 20.97 18.24 21.58
CA GLN A 914 21.53 19.52 21.12
C GLN A 914 22.02 20.38 22.29
N GLY A 915 21.21 20.46 23.35
CA GLY A 915 21.55 21.20 24.56
C GLY A 915 22.80 20.64 25.26
N MET A 916 22.93 19.31 25.35
CA MET A 916 24.13 18.64 25.88
C MET A 916 25.36 18.98 25.04
N ALA A 917 25.28 18.87 23.72
CA ALA A 917 26.40 19.12 22.81
C ALA A 917 26.87 20.58 22.89
N SER A 918 25.94 21.53 22.82
CA SER A 918 26.27 22.96 22.94
C SER A 918 26.87 23.32 24.31
N SER A 919 26.41 22.67 25.39
CA SER A 919 26.95 22.90 26.73
C SER A 919 28.38 22.35 26.87
N GLU A 920 28.64 21.19 26.28
CA GLU A 920 29.99 20.63 26.20
C GLU A 920 30.94 21.53 25.42
N ASP A 921 30.55 21.98 24.22
CA ASP A 921 31.39 22.85 23.40
C ASP A 921 31.78 24.12 24.16
N GLN A 922 30.83 24.73 24.89
CA GLN A 922 31.10 25.90 25.72
C GLN A 922 32.06 25.60 26.85
N LEU A 923 31.92 24.47 27.54
CA LEU A 923 32.79 24.09 28.65
C LEU A 923 34.21 23.78 28.16
N ILE A 924 34.35 23.06 27.04
CA ILE A 924 35.66 22.77 26.45
C ILE A 924 36.30 24.10 26.00
N PHE A 925 35.58 24.93 25.25
CA PHE A 925 36.11 26.20 24.77
C PHE A 925 36.52 27.13 25.92
N GLU A 926 35.72 27.20 26.99
CA GLU A 926 36.05 27.94 28.20
C GLU A 926 37.37 27.45 28.82
N ARG A 927 37.55 26.13 28.96
CA ARG A 927 38.81 25.55 29.44
C ARG A 927 39.99 25.87 28.52
N MET A 928 39.77 25.91 27.21
CA MET A 928 40.80 26.28 26.23
C MET A 928 41.19 27.77 26.35
N VAL A 929 40.21 28.68 26.45
CA VAL A 929 40.44 30.12 26.68
C VAL A 929 41.21 30.34 27.99
N ASP A 930 40.81 29.65 29.06
CA ASP A 930 41.41 29.81 30.37
C ASP A 930 42.82 29.23 30.45
N GLY A 931 43.04 28.08 29.81
CA GLY A 931 44.31 27.33 29.78
C GLY A 931 45.34 27.82 28.76
N ALA A 932 45.00 28.77 27.89
CA ALA A 932 45.95 29.38 26.96
C ALA A 932 47.05 30.16 27.73
N GLY A 933 48.31 29.87 27.43
CA GLY A 933 49.47 30.42 28.14
C GLY A 933 49.76 31.88 27.82
N ILE A 934 49.20 32.40 26.71
CA ILE A 934 49.36 33.78 26.27
C ILE A 934 47.97 34.35 25.98
N LYS A 935 47.62 35.46 26.61
CA LYS A 935 46.34 36.16 26.43
C LYS A 935 46.60 37.60 26.02
N LYS A 936 45.90 38.09 25.00
CA LYS A 936 46.03 39.46 24.48
C LYS A 936 44.65 40.07 24.22
N ASP A 937 44.51 41.36 24.49
CA ASP A 937 43.38 42.14 24.00
C ASP A 937 43.74 42.73 22.64
N VAL A 938 42.83 42.63 21.67
CA VAL A 938 43.07 43.03 20.28
C VAL A 938 41.88 43.85 19.79
N ALA A 939 42.16 44.98 19.14
CA ALA A 939 41.12 45.78 18.51
C ALA A 939 40.53 45.01 17.32
N LYS A 940 39.23 45.16 17.06
CA LYS A 940 38.54 44.40 16.00
C LYS A 940 39.22 44.47 14.62
N GLN A 941 39.78 45.62 14.23
CA GLN A 941 40.46 45.77 12.94
C GLN A 941 41.81 45.04 12.83
N ASP A 942 42.42 44.67 13.96
CA ASP A 942 43.78 44.13 13.99
C ASP A 942 43.81 42.60 14.14
N VAL A 943 42.65 41.94 14.17
CA VAL A 943 42.53 40.49 14.45
C VAL A 943 43.34 39.65 13.46
N ILE A 944 43.24 39.93 12.15
CA ILE A 944 43.97 39.17 11.12
C ILE A 944 45.48 39.44 11.20
N SER A 945 45.87 40.72 11.36
CA SER A 945 47.27 41.14 11.50
C SER A 945 47.94 40.48 12.72
N GLU A 946 47.22 40.37 13.84
CA GLU A 946 47.73 39.73 15.05
C GLU A 946 47.79 38.19 14.89
N ILE A 947 46.82 37.56 14.21
CA ILE A 947 46.90 36.14 13.85
C ILE A 947 48.15 35.89 13.00
N GLU A 948 48.41 36.71 11.99
CA GLU A 948 49.58 36.60 11.12
C GLU A 948 50.88 36.75 11.89
N LYS A 949 50.97 37.74 12.78
CA LYS A 949 52.12 37.93 13.65
C LYS A 949 52.39 36.70 14.51
N ILE A 950 51.36 36.13 15.14
CA ILE A 950 51.49 34.95 16.00
C ILE A 950 52.00 33.74 15.20
N LEU A 951 51.48 33.52 14.00
CA LEU A 951 51.88 32.40 13.14
C LEU A 951 53.33 32.55 12.64
N ASN A 952 53.75 33.76 12.26
CA ASN A 952 55.11 34.04 11.79
C ASN A 952 56.17 33.89 12.88
N GLU A 953 55.88 34.37 14.10
CA GLU A 953 56.85 34.42 15.19
C GLU A 953 57.01 33.07 15.92
N ASN A 954 55.95 32.24 16.00
CA ASN A 954 55.89 31.16 16.99
C ASN A 954 55.92 29.72 16.42
N LYS A 955 56.08 29.55 15.10
CA LYS A 955 56.27 28.23 14.42
C LYS A 955 55.35 27.10 14.94
N LEU A 956 54.05 27.36 15.07
CA LEU A 956 53.05 26.31 15.35
C LEU A 956 53.08 25.28 14.19
N LYS A 957 53.13 23.97 14.49
CA LYS A 957 53.27 22.95 13.44
C LYS A 957 51.97 22.80 12.64
N ASN A 958 50.87 22.59 13.34
CA ASN A 958 49.53 22.43 12.76
C ASN A 958 48.56 23.44 13.39
N PRO A 959 48.68 24.74 13.08
CA PRO A 959 47.84 25.78 13.64
C PRO A 959 46.38 25.61 13.20
N ILE A 960 45.46 25.92 14.11
CA ILE A 960 44.03 26.08 13.88
C ILE A 960 43.53 27.31 14.62
N VAL A 961 42.53 27.97 14.04
CA VAL A 961 41.83 29.10 14.66
C VAL A 961 40.44 28.64 15.10
N LEU A 962 40.16 28.75 16.39
CA LEU A 962 38.84 28.54 16.97
C LEU A 962 38.27 29.89 17.41
N GLN A 963 37.09 30.25 16.94
CA GLN A 963 36.53 31.57 17.23
C GLN A 963 35.09 31.54 17.72
N THR A 964 34.71 32.62 18.41
CA THR A 964 33.36 32.91 18.88
C THR A 964 32.96 34.36 18.59
N LEU A 965 33.50 34.93 17.50
CA LEU A 965 33.22 36.30 17.09
C LEU A 965 31.72 36.48 16.81
N ASP A 966 31.18 37.63 17.23
CA ASP A 966 29.85 38.05 16.81
C ASP A 966 29.78 38.11 15.27
N HIS A 967 28.61 37.83 14.70
CA HIS A 967 28.40 37.79 13.24
C HIS A 967 28.89 39.08 12.56
N MET A 968 28.72 40.25 13.19
CA MET A 968 29.18 41.51 12.61
C MET A 968 30.72 41.59 12.57
N TYR A 969 31.40 41.16 13.63
CA TYR A 969 32.88 41.16 13.69
C TYR A 969 33.49 40.11 12.76
N GLU A 970 32.88 38.93 12.72
CA GLU A 970 33.27 37.86 11.78
C GLU A 970 33.17 38.36 10.33
N TYR A 971 32.06 39.02 9.98
CA TYR A 971 31.85 39.50 8.62
C TYR A 971 32.84 40.60 8.24
N ASP A 972 32.94 41.64 9.07
CA ASP A 972 33.71 42.86 8.74
C ASP A 972 35.22 42.66 8.72
N GLN A 973 35.74 41.70 9.49
CA GLN A 973 37.18 41.58 9.74
C GLN A 973 37.78 40.28 9.20
N LEU A 974 37.01 39.19 9.21
CA LEU A 974 37.49 37.88 8.80
C LEU A 974 37.01 37.50 7.39
N ARG A 975 35.71 37.66 7.09
CA ARG A 975 35.16 37.25 5.78
C ARG A 975 35.54 38.18 4.62
N THR A 976 35.82 39.44 4.91
CA THR A 976 36.24 40.47 3.94
C THR A 976 37.75 40.48 3.70
N SER A 977 38.54 39.81 4.55
CA SER A 977 39.99 39.75 4.42
C SER A 977 40.41 38.99 3.17
N GLU A 978 41.38 39.53 2.42
CA GLU A 978 41.99 38.83 1.27
C GLU A 978 42.68 37.52 1.69
N ALA A 979 43.05 37.39 2.96
CA ALA A 979 43.65 36.17 3.50
C ALA A 979 42.63 35.04 3.71
N PHE A 980 41.32 35.33 3.75
CA PHE A 980 40.29 34.34 4.04
C PHE A 980 39.70 33.71 2.78
N ILE A 981 39.67 32.38 2.74
CA ILE A 981 39.05 31.60 1.67
C ILE A 981 37.90 30.80 2.27
N SER A 982 36.67 31.14 1.90
CA SER A 982 35.46 30.48 2.41
C SER A 982 35.36 29.04 1.92
N ARG A 983 34.86 28.13 2.78
CA ARG A 983 34.62 26.71 2.45
C ARG A 983 33.75 26.46 1.22
N TYR A 984 32.94 27.45 0.82
CA TYR A 984 32.04 27.34 -0.34
C TYR A 984 32.71 27.71 -1.67
N THR A 985 33.92 28.28 -1.61
CA THR A 985 34.69 28.65 -2.82
C THR A 985 35.46 27.45 -3.34
N ARG A 986 35.68 27.40 -4.66
CA ARG A 986 36.45 26.32 -5.30
C ARG A 986 37.93 26.33 -4.90
N ASP A 987 38.42 27.46 -4.42
CA ASP A 987 39.82 27.67 -4.04
C ASP A 987 40.12 27.18 -2.62
N CYS A 988 39.10 26.83 -1.83
CA CYS A 988 39.29 26.22 -0.52
C CYS A 988 39.74 24.75 -0.69
N PRO A 989 40.89 24.34 -0.12
CA PRO A 989 41.31 22.95 -0.11
C PRO A 989 40.25 22.08 0.56
N LYS A 990 39.96 20.91 -0.02
CA LYS A 990 39.08 19.95 0.61
C LYS A 990 39.79 19.25 1.76
N THR A 991 39.17 19.25 2.93
CA THR A 991 39.70 18.63 4.15
C THR A 991 38.63 17.80 4.85
N ASN A 992 39.02 16.97 5.82
CA ASN A 992 38.08 16.22 6.65
C ASN A 992 37.19 17.16 7.51
N LEU A 993 37.60 18.42 7.68
CA LEU A 993 36.82 19.46 8.37
C LEU A 993 35.63 19.96 7.53
N ASP A 994 35.59 19.70 6.21
CA ASP A 994 34.54 20.18 5.31
C ASP A 994 33.14 19.73 5.73
N ALA A 995 33.05 18.54 6.33
CA ALA A 995 31.79 17.96 6.80
C ALA A 995 31.39 18.43 8.21
N MET A 996 32.26 19.16 8.91
CA MET A 996 32.03 19.54 10.31
C MET A 996 31.18 20.80 10.45
N HIS A 997 30.31 20.78 11.46
CA HIS A 997 29.58 21.97 11.87
C HIS A 997 30.57 23.04 12.40
N GLY A 998 30.40 24.27 11.93
CA GLY A 998 31.25 25.41 12.31
C GLY A 998 32.50 25.62 11.46
N TYR A 999 32.93 24.69 10.62
CA TYR A 999 34.05 24.94 9.71
C TYR A 999 33.70 26.07 8.73
N MET A 1000 34.50 27.14 8.70
CA MET A 1000 34.23 28.32 7.89
C MET A 1000 35.01 28.34 6.57
N GLY A 1001 36.20 27.72 6.55
CA GLY A 1001 37.18 27.83 5.50
C GLY A 1001 38.59 27.94 6.08
N ILE A 1002 39.50 28.57 5.34
CA ILE A 1002 40.91 28.71 5.73
C ILE A 1002 41.39 30.17 5.69
N LEU A 1003 42.42 30.48 6.47
CA LEU A 1003 43.29 31.64 6.27
C LEU A 1003 44.55 31.22 5.53
N LYS A 1004 44.89 31.93 4.46
CA LYS A 1004 46.13 31.75 3.70
C LYS A 1004 47.13 32.81 4.14
N ILE A 1005 47.89 32.49 5.19
CA ILE A 1005 48.85 33.40 5.83
C ILE A 1005 50.21 32.72 5.87
N ALA A 1006 51.28 33.47 5.56
CA ALA A 1006 52.66 32.96 5.58
C ALA A 1006 52.92 31.70 4.73
N GLY A 1007 52.12 31.51 3.67
CA GLY A 1007 52.20 30.32 2.80
C GLY A 1007 51.56 29.05 3.39
N GLN A 1008 50.93 29.13 4.56
CA GLN A 1008 50.22 28.03 5.22
C GLN A 1008 48.70 28.22 5.12
N ASN A 1009 47.96 27.10 5.01
CA ASN A 1009 46.50 27.08 5.06
C ASN A 1009 46.05 26.75 6.49
N VAL A 1010 45.48 27.72 7.19
CA VAL A 1010 45.07 27.58 8.59
C VAL A 1010 43.55 27.46 8.68
N PRO A 1011 42.99 26.32 9.13
CA PRO A 1011 41.55 26.15 9.25
C PRO A 1011 40.94 27.05 10.32
N ILE A 1012 39.72 27.54 10.05
CA ILE A 1012 38.92 28.32 11.01
C ILE A 1012 37.63 27.55 11.36
N ILE A 1013 37.40 27.37 12.66
CA ILE A 1013 36.16 26.81 13.20
C ILE A 1013 35.45 27.90 14.01
N ASN A 1014 34.19 28.16 13.66
CA ASN A 1014 33.28 28.97 14.46
C ASN A 1014 32.54 28.10 15.48
N ILE A 1015 32.57 28.52 16.74
CA ILE A 1015 31.95 27.83 17.86
C ILE A 1015 30.81 28.70 18.37
N PHE A 1016 29.62 28.12 18.42
CA PHE A 1016 28.46 28.84 18.94
C PHE A 1016 28.47 28.86 20.48
N VAL A 1017 28.58 30.05 21.07
CA VAL A 1017 28.57 30.24 22.53
C VAL A 1017 27.44 31.16 22.98
N ARG A 1018 26.72 30.74 24.03
CA ARG A 1018 25.66 31.57 24.66
C ARG A 1018 26.20 32.44 25.81
N ARG A 1019 27.26 32.00 26.49
CA ARG A 1019 27.84 32.70 27.65
C ARG A 1019 28.56 33.97 27.20
N GLY A 1020 28.14 35.13 27.71
CA GLY A 1020 28.71 36.44 27.36
C GLY A 1020 30.24 36.52 27.49
N LYS A 1021 30.82 35.93 28.55
CA LYS A 1021 32.27 35.92 28.79
C LYS A 1021 33.10 35.19 27.71
N LEU A 1022 32.47 34.31 26.94
CA LEU A 1022 33.11 33.53 25.88
C LEU A 1022 32.91 34.15 24.50
N LYS A 1023 32.09 35.20 24.37
CA LYS A 1023 31.89 35.89 23.09
C LYS A 1023 33.15 36.66 22.68
N ASN A 1024 33.35 36.81 21.38
CA ASN A 1024 34.45 37.58 20.79
C ASN A 1024 35.84 37.10 21.25
N LYS A 1025 36.00 35.79 21.39
CA LYS A 1025 37.30 35.17 21.68
C LYS A 1025 37.80 34.47 20.43
N VAL A 1026 39.12 34.52 20.24
CA VAL A 1026 39.81 33.77 19.19
C VAL A 1026 40.96 33.01 19.83
N ILE A 1027 41.01 31.69 19.62
CA ILE A 1027 42.11 30.84 20.05
C ILE A 1027 42.92 30.42 18.82
N ILE A 1028 44.22 30.65 18.86
CA ILE A 1028 45.17 30.20 17.84
C ILE A 1028 46.07 29.17 18.51
N THR A 1029 46.06 27.93 18.04
CA THR A 1029 46.78 26.85 18.71
C THR A 1029 47.16 25.70 17.78
N ASP A 1030 48.11 24.87 18.21
CA ASP A 1030 48.30 23.51 17.69
C ASP A 1030 47.62 22.52 18.65
N LEU A 1031 46.42 22.07 18.28
CA LEU A 1031 45.57 21.19 19.09
C LEU A 1031 46.30 19.95 19.59
N SER A 1032 47.13 19.34 18.74
CA SER A 1032 47.86 18.10 19.07
C SER A 1032 48.84 18.27 20.23
N SER A 1033 49.34 19.49 20.42
CA SER A 1033 50.26 19.85 21.50
C SER A 1033 49.59 20.51 22.70
N PHE A 1034 48.40 21.09 22.51
CA PHE A 1034 47.74 21.92 23.50
C PHE A 1034 47.03 21.13 24.59
N GLY A 1035 46.20 20.16 24.23
CA GLY A 1035 45.38 19.43 25.20
C GLY A 1035 44.75 18.16 24.66
N VAL A 1036 44.07 17.43 25.55
CA VAL A 1036 43.39 16.16 25.25
C VAL A 1036 42.01 16.15 25.90
N LEU A 1037 40.98 15.75 25.16
CA LEU A 1037 39.64 15.49 25.69
C LEU A 1037 39.55 14.05 26.17
N ASN A 1038 39.46 13.85 27.47
CA ASN A 1038 39.23 12.56 28.11
C ASN A 1038 37.73 12.38 28.35
N GLN A 1039 37.11 11.39 27.71
CA GLN A 1039 35.74 10.97 27.97
C GLN A 1039 35.76 9.81 28.97
N TYR A 1040 35.12 9.97 30.12
CA TYR A 1040 35.04 8.93 31.15
C TYR A 1040 33.69 8.23 31.13
N SER A 1041 33.62 7.09 31.83
CA SER A 1041 32.35 6.42 32.06
C SER A 1041 31.39 7.36 32.82
N PRO A 1042 30.13 7.50 32.37
CA PRO A 1042 29.16 8.36 33.03
C PRO A 1042 28.65 7.77 34.36
N ILE A 1043 28.99 6.50 34.66
CA ILE A 1043 28.59 5.78 35.88
C ILE A 1043 29.79 5.57 36.83
N ASP A 1044 29.51 5.54 38.13
CA ASP A 1044 30.49 5.20 39.18
C ASP A 1044 30.33 3.76 39.71
N LYS A 1045 29.17 3.13 39.47
CA LYS A 1045 28.80 1.82 40.00
C LYS A 1045 28.30 0.92 38.87
N LEU A 1046 28.69 -0.36 38.90
CA LEU A 1046 28.22 -1.36 37.92
C LEU A 1046 26.70 -1.58 37.95
N GLU A 1047 26.06 -1.32 39.09
CA GLU A 1047 24.60 -1.40 39.27
C GLU A 1047 23.85 -0.40 38.37
N ASP A 1048 24.50 0.69 37.93
CA ASP A 1048 23.91 1.71 37.08
C ASP A 1048 24.13 1.45 35.57
N ALA A 1049 24.71 0.30 35.20
CA ALA A 1049 25.04 -0.04 33.81
C ALA A 1049 23.82 -0.04 32.88
N GLU A 1050 22.62 -0.40 33.37
CA GLU A 1050 21.37 -0.36 32.58
C GLU A 1050 20.93 1.06 32.20
N CYS A 1051 21.46 2.07 32.90
CA CYS A 1051 21.23 3.48 32.63
C CYS A 1051 22.33 4.10 31.76
N GLN A 1052 23.37 3.36 31.40
CA GLN A 1052 24.43 3.83 30.51
C GLN A 1052 24.04 3.63 29.04
N TYR A 1053 23.99 4.73 28.30
CA TYR A 1053 23.71 4.76 26.87
C TYR A 1053 24.83 5.56 26.18
N ASP A 1054 25.70 4.87 25.46
CA ASP A 1054 26.90 5.47 24.85
C ASP A 1054 27.78 6.17 25.91
N ILE A 1055 28.02 7.48 25.77
CA ILE A 1055 28.78 8.29 26.73
C ILE A 1055 27.91 8.90 27.84
N PHE A 1056 26.60 8.60 27.83
CA PHE A 1056 25.63 9.21 28.72
C PHE A 1056 25.13 8.25 29.80
N PHE A 1057 24.80 8.81 30.95
CA PHE A 1057 23.88 8.23 31.90
C PHE A 1057 22.50 8.82 31.63
N ILE A 1058 21.52 7.99 31.26
CA ILE A 1058 20.14 8.40 30.97
C ILE A 1058 19.15 7.60 31.81
N ARG A 1059 18.65 8.23 32.86
CA ARG A 1059 17.58 7.69 33.71
C ARG A 1059 16.37 8.63 33.66
N VAL A 1060 15.25 8.09 33.21
CA VAL A 1060 13.95 8.76 33.30
C VAL A 1060 13.15 8.00 34.34
N THR A 1061 12.80 8.67 35.43
CA THR A 1061 12.03 8.09 36.53
C THR A 1061 10.61 8.61 36.50
N ASP A 1062 9.65 7.69 36.42
CA ASP A 1062 8.24 7.98 36.58
C ASP A 1062 7.94 8.31 38.05
N LEU A 1063 7.65 9.59 38.35
CA LEU A 1063 7.37 10.03 39.71
C LEU A 1063 6.02 9.54 40.23
N ASN A 1064 5.15 8.98 39.37
CA ASN A 1064 3.99 8.22 39.83
C ASN A 1064 4.43 6.91 40.51
N GLN A 1065 5.38 6.19 39.92
CA GLN A 1065 5.83 4.88 40.40
C GLN A 1065 6.86 4.97 41.53
N ASP A 1066 7.69 6.02 41.57
CA ASP A 1066 8.75 6.20 42.57
C ASP A 1066 8.28 7.08 43.73
N GLU A 1067 7.58 6.47 44.70
CA GLU A 1067 7.08 7.16 45.89
C GLU A 1067 8.19 7.76 46.75
N GLN A 1068 9.32 7.08 46.90
CA GLN A 1068 10.42 7.57 47.74
C GLN A 1068 11.00 8.88 47.19
N ARG A 1069 11.28 8.94 45.89
CA ARG A 1069 11.77 10.17 45.25
C ARG A 1069 10.72 11.28 45.29
N ARG A 1070 9.45 10.95 45.05
CA ARG A 1070 8.34 11.91 45.12
C ARG A 1070 8.23 12.53 46.52
N GLN A 1071 8.21 11.71 47.57
CA GLN A 1071 8.13 12.19 48.96
C GLN A 1071 9.35 13.03 49.35
N LYS A 1072 10.53 12.68 48.85
CA LYS A 1072 11.72 13.50 49.03
C LYS A 1072 11.55 14.91 48.43
N ILE A 1073 11.09 15.00 47.18
CA ILE A 1073 10.84 16.29 46.52
C ILE A 1073 9.80 17.11 47.28
N ILE A 1074 8.73 16.47 47.75
CA ILE A 1074 7.68 17.12 48.57
C ILE A 1074 8.27 17.65 49.89
N THR A 1075 9.11 16.86 50.56
CA THR A 1075 9.74 17.23 51.83
C THR A 1075 10.74 18.37 51.65
N ASP A 1076 11.50 18.36 50.55
CA ASP A 1076 12.44 19.43 50.19
C ASP A 1076 11.70 20.75 49.85
N ASN A 1077 10.38 20.67 49.60
CA ASN A 1077 9.43 21.78 49.40
C ASN A 1077 9.98 22.93 48.52
N PRO A 1078 10.40 22.64 47.27
CA PRO A 1078 10.98 23.65 46.42
C PRO A 1078 9.94 24.73 46.05
N PHE A 1079 10.41 25.97 45.87
CA PHE A 1079 9.54 27.12 45.58
C PHE A 1079 8.55 26.88 44.43
N TRP A 1080 9.00 26.26 43.33
CA TRP A 1080 8.15 25.97 42.17
C TRP A 1080 7.02 24.97 42.47
N LEU A 1081 7.15 24.11 43.49
CA LEU A 1081 6.10 23.16 43.88
C LEU A 1081 5.02 23.82 44.73
N GLN A 1082 5.36 24.90 45.44
CA GLN A 1082 4.42 25.67 46.27
C GLN A 1082 3.35 26.41 45.42
N GLU A 1083 3.60 26.56 44.12
CA GLU A 1083 2.65 27.15 43.17
C GLU A 1083 1.48 26.22 42.83
N HIS A 1084 1.50 24.96 43.28
CA HIS A 1084 0.47 23.96 43.01
C HIS A 1084 -0.24 23.52 44.30
N GLU A 1085 -1.58 23.64 44.33
CA GLU A 1085 -2.40 23.23 45.49
C GLU A 1085 -2.29 21.74 45.80
N ASP A 1086 -2.24 20.89 44.76
CA ASP A 1086 -1.99 19.45 44.86
C ASP A 1086 -0.58 19.11 44.35
N GLY A 1087 0.43 19.39 45.19
CA GLY A 1087 1.82 19.11 44.85
C GLY A 1087 2.09 17.62 44.60
N GLU A 1088 1.39 16.70 45.26
CA GLU A 1088 1.56 15.27 45.04
C GLU A 1088 0.97 14.83 43.69
N GLY A 1089 -0.25 15.25 43.38
CA GLY A 1089 -0.90 14.97 42.10
C GLY A 1089 -0.20 15.65 40.92
N TYR A 1090 0.40 16.83 41.13
CA TYR A 1090 1.27 17.47 40.15
C TYR A 1090 2.48 16.58 39.84
N LEU A 1091 3.21 16.12 40.86
CA LEU A 1091 4.39 15.27 40.66
C LEU A 1091 4.07 13.92 40.01
N LYS A 1092 2.89 13.33 40.28
CA LYS A 1092 2.46 12.08 39.61
C LYS A 1092 2.31 12.22 38.08
N GLN A 1093 2.16 13.45 37.58
CA GLN A 1093 2.07 13.75 36.15
C GLN A 1093 3.44 14.07 35.52
N LYS A 1094 4.53 14.04 36.31
CA LYS A 1094 5.87 14.40 35.86
C LYS A 1094 6.82 13.21 35.82
N ALA A 1095 7.89 13.37 35.05
CA ALA A 1095 9.02 12.47 35.02
C ALA A 1095 10.29 13.22 35.47
N LEU A 1096 11.13 12.57 36.28
CA LEU A 1096 12.46 13.08 36.62
C LEU A 1096 13.45 12.58 35.58
N ILE A 1097 14.06 13.50 34.84
CA ILE A 1097 15.04 13.21 33.80
C ILE A 1097 16.44 13.51 34.35
N ASN A 1098 17.22 12.45 34.50
CA ASN A 1098 18.64 12.48 34.82
C ASN A 1098 19.42 12.13 33.55
N LEU A 1099 20.07 13.13 32.94
CA LEU A 1099 20.90 12.98 31.75
C LEU A 1099 22.28 13.56 32.04
N TYR A 1100 23.31 12.73 32.14
CA TYR A 1100 24.67 13.20 32.47
C TYR A 1100 25.75 12.61 31.58
N GLN A 1101 26.89 13.28 31.55
CA GLN A 1101 28.16 12.78 31.03
C GLN A 1101 29.33 13.20 31.93
N LYS A 1102 30.48 12.53 31.78
CA LYS A 1102 31.73 12.87 32.45
C LYS A 1102 32.86 13.04 31.44
N PHE A 1103 33.40 14.24 31.34
CA PHE A 1103 34.54 14.52 30.47
C PHE A 1103 35.45 15.55 31.12
N GLU A 1104 36.71 15.56 30.69
CA GLU A 1104 37.70 16.56 31.09
C GLU A 1104 38.57 16.92 29.88
N PHE A 1105 38.75 18.22 29.64
CA PHE A 1105 39.75 18.70 28.70
C PHE A 1105 41.04 19.06 29.45
N GLU A 1106 42.06 18.22 29.33
CA GLU A 1106 43.32 18.35 30.03
C GLU A 1106 44.33 19.14 29.20
N ILE A 1107 44.82 20.27 29.72
CA ILE A 1107 45.84 21.11 29.06
C ILE A 1107 47.22 20.47 29.24
N LYS A 1108 47.86 20.07 28.15
CA LYS A 1108 49.20 19.45 28.13
C LYS A 1108 50.31 20.49 28.02
N ASN A 1109 50.13 21.51 27.18
CA ASN A 1109 51.11 22.57 27.01
C ASN A 1109 50.44 23.94 26.81
N PRO A 1110 50.26 24.73 27.89
CA PRO A 1110 49.65 26.06 27.81
C PRO A 1110 50.31 26.99 26.79
N LYS A 1111 51.64 26.89 26.60
CA LYS A 1111 52.41 27.78 25.71
C LYS A 1111 52.13 27.57 24.22
N SER A 1112 51.42 26.50 23.86
CA SER A 1112 51.04 26.19 22.47
C SER A 1112 49.72 26.82 22.03
N ALA A 1113 49.10 27.65 22.88
CA ALA A 1113 47.85 28.34 22.58
C ALA A 1113 47.91 29.84 22.95
N TYR A 1114 47.34 30.64 22.06
CA TYR A 1114 47.14 32.07 22.20
C TYR A 1114 45.64 32.34 22.26
N SER A 1115 45.19 33.14 23.23
CA SER A 1115 43.80 33.56 23.35
C SER A 1115 43.70 35.07 23.16
N LEU A 1116 42.97 35.49 22.14
CA LEU A 1116 42.70 36.88 21.83
C LEU A 1116 41.31 37.25 22.32
N ASN A 1117 41.22 38.37 23.03
CA ASN A 1117 39.97 39.00 23.39
C ASN A 1117 39.72 40.17 22.44
N VAL A 1118 38.68 40.05 21.61
CA VAL A 1118 38.40 41.00 20.54
C VAL A 1118 37.34 41.99 21.01
N GLY A 1119 37.65 43.28 20.99
CA GLY A 1119 36.75 44.34 21.39
C GLY A 1119 37.07 45.69 20.75
N ASP A 1120 36.24 46.68 21.04
CA ASP A 1120 36.56 48.08 20.77
C ASP A 1120 37.52 48.56 21.86
N LEU A 1121 38.83 48.47 21.63
CA LEU A 1121 39.80 49.11 22.53
C LEU A 1121 39.71 50.63 22.35
N PRO A 1122 39.71 51.44 23.43
CA PRO A 1122 39.80 52.89 23.29
C PRO A 1122 41.13 53.24 22.64
N ALA A 1123 41.10 54.14 21.66
CA ALA A 1123 42.31 54.71 21.07
C ALA A 1123 43.21 55.23 22.19
N THR A 1124 44.45 54.74 22.24
CA THR A 1124 45.49 55.29 23.10
C THR A 1124 45.79 56.70 22.64
N ASP A 1125 45.66 57.68 23.54
CA ASP A 1125 46.20 59.02 23.37
C ASP A 1125 47.71 58.93 23.13
N ASP A 1126 48.18 59.31 21.94
CA ASP A 1126 49.58 59.64 21.71
C ASP A 1126 49.86 61.00 22.39
N GLU A 1127 50.86 61.03 23.27
CA GLU A 1127 51.35 62.20 24.01
C GLU A 1127 51.85 63.31 23.08
N GLU A 1128 51.64 64.57 23.48
CA GLU A 1128 52.54 65.68 23.16
C GLU A 1128 53.97 65.32 23.62
N GLU A 1129 54.85 64.95 22.68
CA GLU A 1129 56.07 65.71 22.30
C GLU A 1129 56.75 65.15 21.04
#